data_AF-A0A9E0U873-F1
#
_entry.id   AF-A0A9E0U873-F1
#
_cell.length_a   1.000
_cell.length_b   1.000
_cell.length_c   1.000
_cell.angle_alpha   90.00
_cell.angle_beta   90.00
_cell.angle_gamma   90.00
#
_symmetry.space_group_name_H-M   'P 1'
#
loop_
_entity.id
_entity.type
_entity.pdbx_description
1 polymer ?
#
loop_
_entity_poly.entity_id
_entity_poly.type
_entity_poly.pdbx_seq_one_letter_code
_entity_poly.pdbx_strand_id
1 'polypeptide(L)'
;MKNKLLQRALDFSKETATKRVALGFGFLVLLFTVFGYFVLPAIIKSQAEQFISGKLHRQMTVEKIKVSPYAMEINIHGLKIMEPDGKAVFASFEDLKVDLSSSSVFRMAPMVQEVRLNRPYFHLVRADASHYNIDDIVQLIASQPPSPDDKPARFAVMNIQVEGGRIEFEDRPEQANHKVEDLKLGIPFISSLPSQINIFVEPLLSAKVNGAPLLFKGKALPLADTREAQLNLDLEGVDVPNYLKYLPFEPNFKLSGSKLDIHLNASFRQPHNKAMALLLKGNLALKSVEVSDLAGKSVLRLPELAVQLGEISVFDGKIGIQKVALNGLVLNVDKDKNGTLNVSRLLPTAKSAAEPKAAATEKGVKSPGIQLSVEEFLVKDASLKFADEQTALPMQATAEKFDLSLQKIALDVQKREMRIGEVSSDSANLVLLQGKPGAVAPKKADAARDKGEAPGFVVNVAKVALANWSAQIEDRSRARPTITLVAPLSLNLADISTQAGQKSALEVQAKVNKTGQLAIKGKVGLSPLHADLALDIQEVDIMPLQVYFTDQVNLLVTRANLSTKGAVQLDQGSDGALKGGFKGDLALGNLAAVDKASTNDFLRWKSLAFAGVNAQLSPFSLNVEHVVLSDYFARVILSPEGRINLQDIMRSQAGGAKSLTDEASVASTPATPKPAATKSMPPVSIKKLVLQGGKVRFTDNFIKPNYTANLAALGGMVSGLSSNAKSMATVDLHGQVNNAPLKIAGKVNPLKGELALDIKAEVKSMELAPLSPYSGKYVGYGIEKGKLSFEVAYKVEDRKLTAENRLILDQLTFGERVEGSTAGNLPVHLAVALLRDRNGVIDINLPIGGSLDDPQFSVGGLIVRVIVNLIGKALTAPFALIGSLFGGGEELSWLEFDAGRAAITQAQEAKLKTLAKALTERPAVKLEITGRADPETDREGLRRASIDRKVRALKLKDMVGRGESAELDSVVVKPEEYPALLTRVYKDEKFTKPRNLIGMQKTLPVEEMEKLMLTNAQISDDDLTNLANRRAQAAKNWLVKTGRVPEERIYIVAGKGSAASSENAKAKPNRADFSLK
;
A
#
# COMPACT_ATOMS: atom_id res chain seq x y z
N MET A 1 -37.97 90.74 -73.98
CA MET A 1 -39.33 90.15 -74.03
C MET A 1 -39.51 89.38 -75.33
N LYS A 2 -40.00 88.13 -75.21
CA LYS A 2 -40.79 87.33 -76.16
C LYS A 2 -40.49 87.37 -77.68
N ASN A 3 -40.40 86.16 -78.23
CA ASN A 3 -40.57 85.78 -79.64
C ASN A 3 -39.38 85.88 -80.61
N LYS A 4 -38.16 85.62 -80.14
CA LYS A 4 -37.00 85.30 -81.03
C LYS A 4 -36.67 83.81 -81.20
N LEU A 5 -37.44 82.90 -80.60
CA LEU A 5 -37.23 81.44 -80.71
C LEU A 5 -38.31 80.69 -81.50
N LEU A 6 -39.51 81.26 -81.67
CA LEU A 6 -40.61 80.65 -82.44
C LEU A 6 -40.60 81.01 -83.94
N GLN A 7 -39.88 82.07 -84.34
CA GLN A 7 -39.75 82.45 -85.76
C GLN A 7 -38.60 81.76 -86.51
N ARG A 8 -37.57 81.23 -85.81
CA ARG A 8 -36.50 80.45 -86.48
C ARG A 8 -36.87 78.98 -86.74
N ALA A 9 -37.96 78.48 -86.16
CA ALA A 9 -38.47 77.14 -86.43
C ALA A 9 -39.39 77.07 -87.67
N LEU A 10 -39.94 78.20 -88.12
CA LEU A 10 -40.91 78.25 -89.23
C LEU A 10 -40.29 78.64 -90.60
N ASP A 11 -39.03 79.07 -90.65
CA ASP A 11 -38.32 79.36 -91.92
C ASP A 11 -37.48 78.19 -92.47
N PHE A 12 -37.53 77.02 -91.84
CA PHE A 12 -36.80 75.82 -92.32
C PHE A 12 -37.57 75.00 -93.38
N SER A 13 -38.65 75.53 -93.96
CA SER A 13 -39.60 74.73 -94.78
C SER A 13 -39.61 75.01 -96.29
N LYS A 14 -38.57 75.64 -96.89
CA LYS A 14 -38.56 76.01 -98.33
C LYS A 14 -37.40 75.45 -99.19
N GLU A 15 -36.66 74.42 -98.75
CA GLU A 15 -35.71 73.67 -99.61
C GLU A 15 -36.15 72.21 -99.84
N THR A 16 -36.17 71.78 -101.11
CA THR A 16 -36.66 70.47 -101.59
C THR A 16 -35.76 69.30 -101.18
N ALA A 17 -34.47 69.53 -100.95
CA ALA A 17 -33.52 68.53 -100.48
C ALA A 17 -33.79 68.16 -99.01
N THR A 18 -34.06 69.15 -98.17
CA THR A 18 -34.33 69.00 -96.74
C THR A 18 -35.65 68.28 -96.47
N LYS A 19 -36.68 68.50 -97.31
CA LYS A 19 -37.94 67.72 -97.26
C LYS A 19 -37.75 66.24 -97.66
N ARG A 20 -36.92 65.94 -98.66
CA ARG A 20 -36.62 64.56 -99.08
C ARG A 20 -35.77 63.81 -98.05
N VAL A 21 -34.80 64.49 -97.43
CA VAL A 21 -34.02 63.95 -96.32
C VAL A 21 -34.89 63.75 -95.08
N ALA A 22 -35.79 64.68 -94.74
CA ALA A 22 -36.70 64.54 -93.61
C ALA A 22 -37.75 63.43 -93.82
N LEU A 23 -38.31 63.29 -95.03
CA LEU A 23 -39.22 62.19 -95.37
C LEU A 23 -38.48 60.84 -95.46
N GLY A 24 -37.27 60.81 -96.00
CA GLY A 24 -36.42 59.62 -96.02
C GLY A 24 -35.99 59.19 -94.62
N PHE A 25 -35.65 60.15 -93.75
CA PHE A 25 -35.36 59.91 -92.34
C PHE A 25 -36.61 59.46 -91.58
N GLY A 26 -37.76 60.10 -91.78
CA GLY A 26 -39.04 59.68 -91.21
C GLY A 26 -39.47 58.28 -91.66
N PHE A 27 -39.25 57.94 -92.93
CA PHE A 27 -39.46 56.58 -93.45
C PHE A 27 -38.50 55.57 -92.84
N LEU A 28 -37.20 55.90 -92.69
CA LEU A 28 -36.21 55.06 -92.01
C LEU A 28 -36.55 54.85 -90.53
N VAL A 29 -36.97 55.89 -89.82
CA VAL A 29 -37.43 55.84 -88.43
C VAL A 29 -38.71 55.00 -88.31
N LEU A 30 -39.66 55.15 -89.24
CA LEU A 30 -40.87 54.31 -89.29
C LEU A 30 -40.52 52.84 -89.56
N LEU A 31 -39.65 52.57 -90.53
CA LEU A 31 -39.17 51.23 -90.88
C LEU A 31 -38.39 50.61 -89.73
N PHE A 32 -37.53 51.37 -89.05
CA PHE A 32 -36.83 50.97 -87.83
C PHE A 32 -37.79 50.70 -86.67
N THR A 33 -38.86 51.49 -86.53
CA THR A 33 -39.90 51.28 -85.50
C THR A 33 -40.68 50.00 -85.77
N VAL A 34 -41.22 49.84 -86.98
CA VAL A 34 -42.00 48.65 -87.38
C VAL A 34 -41.13 47.40 -87.32
N PHE A 35 -39.90 47.48 -87.85
CA PHE A 35 -38.95 46.38 -87.79
C PHE A 35 -38.59 46.04 -86.34
N GLY A 36 -38.17 47.01 -85.53
CA GLY A 36 -37.73 46.77 -84.16
C GLY A 36 -38.83 46.30 -83.21
N TYR A 37 -40.07 46.78 -83.34
CA TYR A 37 -41.17 46.39 -82.44
C TYR A 37 -41.94 45.13 -82.88
N PHE A 38 -42.02 44.82 -84.17
CA PHE A 38 -42.86 43.72 -84.68
C PHE A 38 -42.08 42.62 -85.39
N VAL A 39 -41.13 42.97 -86.26
CA VAL A 39 -40.38 41.98 -87.05
C VAL A 39 -39.26 41.34 -86.24
N LEU A 40 -38.45 42.17 -85.56
CA LEU A 40 -37.28 41.77 -84.82
C LEU A 40 -37.61 40.80 -83.65
N PRO A 41 -38.66 41.00 -82.82
CA PRO A 41 -39.01 40.03 -81.78
C PRO A 41 -39.43 38.67 -82.34
N ALA A 42 -40.13 38.63 -83.48
CA ALA A 42 -40.53 37.38 -84.13
C ALA A 42 -39.32 36.63 -84.71
N ILE A 43 -38.38 37.36 -85.34
CA ILE A 43 -37.11 36.80 -85.82
C ILE A 43 -36.30 36.25 -84.65
N ILE A 44 -36.10 37.03 -83.58
CA ILE A 44 -35.34 36.59 -82.40
C ILE A 44 -35.97 35.33 -81.80
N LYS A 45 -37.31 35.29 -81.66
CA LYS A 45 -38.01 34.12 -81.13
C LYS A 45 -37.78 32.88 -81.99
N SER A 46 -38.08 32.95 -83.29
CA SER A 46 -37.95 31.82 -84.20
C SER A 46 -36.49 31.37 -84.34
N GLN A 47 -35.54 32.30 -84.45
CA GLN A 47 -34.12 31.96 -84.57
C GLN A 47 -33.55 31.41 -83.26
N ALA A 48 -33.91 31.97 -82.10
CA ALA A 48 -33.46 31.44 -80.82
C ALA A 48 -33.98 30.01 -80.61
N GLU A 49 -35.26 29.75 -80.86
CA GLU A 49 -35.84 28.40 -80.75
C GLU A 49 -35.17 27.42 -81.73
N GLN A 50 -34.99 27.79 -83.01
CA GLN A 50 -34.35 26.92 -84.00
C GLN A 50 -32.85 26.70 -83.73
N PHE A 51 -32.12 27.76 -83.40
CA PHE A 51 -30.67 27.71 -83.18
C PHE A 51 -30.32 26.93 -81.92
N ILE A 52 -31.00 27.23 -80.81
CA ILE A 52 -30.74 26.57 -79.54
C ILE A 52 -31.24 25.13 -79.58
N SER A 53 -32.42 24.86 -80.16
CA SER A 53 -32.90 23.48 -80.27
C SER A 53 -32.07 22.63 -81.20
N GLY A 54 -31.58 23.21 -82.31
CA GLY A 54 -30.72 22.52 -83.27
C GLY A 54 -29.31 22.25 -82.76
N LYS A 55 -28.73 23.16 -81.96
CA LYS A 55 -27.37 22.97 -81.40
C LYS A 55 -27.34 22.16 -80.11
N LEU A 56 -28.32 22.35 -79.23
CA LEU A 56 -28.36 21.67 -77.93
C LEU A 56 -29.13 20.34 -77.98
N HIS A 57 -29.77 20.00 -79.10
CA HIS A 57 -30.63 18.80 -79.22
C HIS A 57 -31.75 18.76 -78.15
N ARG A 58 -32.24 19.94 -77.73
CA ARG A 58 -33.23 20.12 -76.65
C ARG A 58 -34.33 21.05 -77.12
N GLN A 59 -35.59 20.71 -76.87
CA GLN A 59 -36.69 21.59 -77.27
C GLN A 59 -36.68 22.87 -76.43
N MET A 60 -36.43 24.01 -77.06
CA MET A 60 -36.56 25.34 -76.46
C MET A 60 -37.86 26.00 -76.93
N THR A 61 -38.58 26.60 -75.98
CA THR A 61 -39.78 27.41 -76.23
C THR A 61 -39.70 28.74 -75.51
N VAL A 62 -40.21 29.79 -76.14
CA VAL A 62 -40.31 31.14 -75.54
C VAL A 62 -41.73 31.64 -75.66
N GLU A 63 -42.37 32.03 -74.57
CA GLU A 63 -43.74 32.56 -74.60
C GLU A 63 -43.81 33.88 -75.38
N LYS A 64 -43.01 34.87 -75.00
CA LYS A 64 -43.02 36.21 -75.61
C LYS A 64 -41.67 36.91 -75.58
N ILE A 65 -41.30 37.59 -76.66
CA ILE A 65 -40.15 38.50 -76.72
C ILE A 65 -40.66 39.91 -77.02
N LYS A 66 -40.18 40.90 -76.26
CA LYS A 66 -40.45 42.33 -76.48
C LYS A 66 -39.12 43.04 -76.67
N VAL A 67 -38.98 43.73 -77.80
CA VAL A 67 -37.82 44.58 -78.09
C VAL A 67 -38.28 46.03 -78.11
N SER A 68 -37.57 46.89 -77.38
CA SER A 68 -37.78 48.33 -77.34
C SER A 68 -36.60 49.00 -78.05
N PRO A 69 -36.62 49.18 -79.38
CA PRO A 69 -35.46 49.59 -80.17
C PRO A 69 -34.88 50.96 -79.79
N TYR A 70 -35.70 51.92 -79.36
CA TYR A 70 -35.23 53.24 -78.91
C TYR A 70 -34.63 53.23 -77.51
N ALA A 71 -35.11 52.33 -76.65
CA ALA A 71 -34.53 52.08 -75.33
C ALA A 71 -33.35 51.10 -75.37
N MET A 72 -33.13 50.44 -76.52
CA MET A 72 -32.20 49.31 -76.71
C MET A 72 -32.38 48.20 -75.64
N GLU A 73 -33.63 47.91 -75.30
CA GLU A 73 -34.00 46.95 -74.27
C GLU A 73 -34.65 45.71 -74.91
N ILE A 74 -34.28 44.53 -74.43
CA ILE A 74 -34.87 43.23 -74.81
C ILE A 74 -35.42 42.57 -73.55
N ASN A 75 -36.70 42.20 -73.57
CA ASN A 75 -37.34 41.38 -72.54
C ASN A 75 -37.81 40.06 -73.14
N ILE A 76 -37.42 38.95 -72.51
CA ILE A 76 -37.83 37.59 -72.87
C ILE A 76 -38.67 37.05 -71.72
N HIS A 77 -39.90 36.64 -72.00
CA HIS A 77 -40.85 36.09 -71.02
C HIS A 77 -41.10 34.60 -71.28
N GLY A 78 -41.09 33.81 -70.21
CA GLY A 78 -41.49 32.40 -70.20
C GLY A 78 -40.63 31.50 -71.08
N LEU A 79 -39.31 31.50 -70.87
CA LEU A 79 -38.41 30.59 -71.57
C LEU A 79 -38.39 29.22 -70.87
N LYS A 80 -38.52 28.14 -71.65
CA LYS A 80 -38.39 26.76 -71.17
C LYS A 80 -37.57 25.94 -72.15
N ILE A 81 -36.59 25.20 -71.61
CA ILE A 81 -35.75 24.23 -72.32
C ILE A 81 -36.03 22.87 -71.68
N MET A 82 -36.44 21.91 -72.49
CA MET A 82 -36.68 20.53 -72.06
C MET A 82 -35.37 19.73 -72.03
N GLU A 83 -35.34 18.65 -71.26
CA GLU A 83 -34.33 17.61 -71.38
C GLU A 83 -34.35 16.98 -72.80
N PRO A 84 -33.27 16.34 -73.27
CA PRO A 84 -33.22 15.70 -74.58
C PRO A 84 -34.32 14.64 -74.82
N ASP A 85 -34.84 14.03 -73.75
CA ASP A 85 -35.93 13.06 -73.81
C ASP A 85 -37.35 13.67 -73.83
N GLY A 86 -37.45 15.00 -73.68
CA GLY A 86 -38.69 15.77 -73.68
C GLY A 86 -39.57 15.58 -72.44
N LYS A 87 -39.15 14.83 -71.41
CA LYS A 87 -40.01 14.46 -70.26
C LYS A 87 -39.93 15.42 -69.09
N ALA A 88 -38.81 16.11 -68.93
CA ALA A 88 -38.58 17.04 -67.83
C ALA A 88 -38.06 18.39 -68.35
N VAL A 89 -38.25 19.45 -67.54
CA VAL A 89 -37.67 20.75 -67.82
C VAL A 89 -36.22 20.73 -67.36
N PHE A 90 -35.29 21.01 -68.27
CA PHE A 90 -33.87 21.18 -67.96
C PHE A 90 -33.59 22.56 -67.37
N ALA A 91 -34.04 23.62 -68.05
CA ALA A 91 -33.84 24.99 -67.63
C ALA A 91 -35.03 25.87 -68.01
N SER A 92 -35.40 26.81 -67.16
CA SER A 92 -36.43 27.81 -67.48
C SER A 92 -36.20 29.12 -66.74
N PHE A 93 -36.90 30.17 -67.17
CA PHE A 93 -37.02 31.41 -66.40
C PHE A 93 -38.33 32.12 -66.73
N GLU A 94 -38.79 32.97 -65.80
CA GLU A 94 -40.00 33.76 -66.00
C GLU A 94 -39.72 34.99 -66.86
N ASP A 95 -38.68 35.77 -66.52
CA ASP A 95 -38.31 36.97 -67.25
C ASP A 95 -36.79 37.10 -67.38
N LEU A 96 -36.31 37.52 -68.56
CA LEU A 96 -34.95 38.00 -68.77
C LEU A 96 -35.01 39.39 -69.40
N LYS A 97 -34.48 40.39 -68.71
CA LYS A 97 -34.31 41.77 -69.20
C LYS A 97 -32.84 42.03 -69.51
N VAL A 98 -32.55 42.56 -70.70
CA VAL A 98 -31.23 43.02 -71.11
C VAL A 98 -31.34 44.44 -71.66
N ASP A 99 -30.61 45.38 -71.06
CA ASP A 99 -30.57 46.80 -71.45
C ASP A 99 -29.18 47.13 -72.02
N LEU A 100 -29.11 47.47 -73.31
CA LEU A 100 -27.87 47.85 -74.00
C LEU A 100 -27.67 49.37 -73.94
N SER A 101 -26.44 49.81 -73.67
CA SER A 101 -26.10 51.23 -73.69
C SER A 101 -25.82 51.73 -75.10
N SER A 102 -26.37 52.90 -75.47
CA SER A 102 -26.00 53.61 -76.71
C SER A 102 -24.52 54.00 -76.73
N SER A 103 -23.88 54.10 -75.56
CA SER A 103 -22.45 54.33 -75.43
C SER A 103 -21.60 53.20 -76.06
N SER A 104 -22.17 52.01 -76.28
CA SER A 104 -21.50 50.89 -76.96
C SER A 104 -20.99 51.26 -78.35
N VAL A 105 -21.75 52.07 -79.09
CA VAL A 105 -21.39 52.53 -80.45
C VAL A 105 -20.21 53.49 -80.41
N PHE A 106 -20.22 54.43 -79.46
CA PHE A 106 -19.16 55.44 -79.32
C PHE A 106 -17.86 54.88 -78.71
N ARG A 107 -17.97 53.86 -77.85
CA ARG A 107 -16.81 53.22 -77.20
C ARG A 107 -16.26 52.01 -77.95
N MET A 108 -16.91 51.61 -79.06
CA MET A 108 -16.60 50.41 -79.84
C MET A 108 -16.39 49.17 -78.96
N ALA A 109 -17.21 49.04 -77.92
CA ALA A 109 -17.18 47.94 -76.97
C ALA A 109 -18.61 47.68 -76.49
N PRO A 110 -19.06 46.42 -76.40
CA PRO A 110 -20.38 46.11 -75.87
C PRO A 110 -20.50 46.59 -74.42
N MET A 111 -21.45 47.50 -74.18
CA MET A 111 -21.81 48.01 -72.87
C MET A 111 -23.27 47.70 -72.56
N VAL A 112 -23.48 46.88 -71.54
CA VAL A 112 -24.82 46.48 -71.06
C VAL A 112 -25.06 47.20 -69.73
N GLN A 113 -26.19 47.90 -69.60
CA GLN A 113 -26.55 48.67 -68.39
C GLN A 113 -27.19 47.79 -67.32
N GLU A 114 -27.93 46.77 -67.73
CA GLU A 114 -28.64 45.87 -66.84
C GLU A 114 -28.81 44.50 -67.49
N VAL A 115 -28.60 43.45 -66.69
CA VAL A 115 -29.02 42.08 -67.01
C VAL A 115 -29.77 41.56 -65.80
N ARG A 116 -31.11 41.42 -65.91
CA ARG A 116 -31.94 40.88 -64.82
C ARG A 116 -32.61 39.58 -65.25
N LEU A 117 -32.36 38.50 -64.51
CA LEU A 117 -32.94 37.18 -64.71
C LEU A 117 -33.84 36.82 -63.52
N ASN A 118 -35.13 36.67 -63.77
CA ASN A 118 -36.15 36.44 -62.75
C ASN A 118 -36.63 34.98 -62.74
N ARG A 119 -36.68 34.41 -61.54
CA ARG A 119 -37.06 33.02 -61.24
C ARG A 119 -36.44 31.97 -62.19
N PRO A 120 -35.10 31.96 -62.39
CA PRO A 120 -34.50 30.90 -63.19
C PRO A 120 -34.56 29.55 -62.46
N TYR A 121 -34.83 28.49 -63.20
CA TYR A 121 -34.83 27.12 -62.72
C TYR A 121 -33.82 26.30 -63.53
N PHE A 122 -33.03 25.47 -62.84
CA PHE A 122 -32.11 24.52 -63.44
C PHE A 122 -32.25 23.14 -62.81
N HIS A 123 -32.32 22.11 -63.64
CA HIS A 123 -32.29 20.72 -63.23
C HIS A 123 -30.97 20.08 -63.68
N LEU A 124 -30.12 19.75 -62.71
CA LEU A 124 -28.83 19.12 -62.94
C LEU A 124 -28.89 17.67 -62.47
N VAL A 125 -28.47 16.74 -63.30
CA VAL A 125 -28.49 15.31 -62.98
C VAL A 125 -27.11 14.74 -63.23
N ARG A 126 -26.51 14.14 -62.19
CA ARG A 126 -25.34 13.28 -62.33
C ARG A 126 -25.85 11.86 -62.56
N ALA A 127 -25.65 11.35 -63.78
CA ALA A 127 -26.14 10.04 -64.19
C ALA A 127 -25.24 8.90 -63.70
N ASP A 128 -23.92 9.10 -63.80
CA ASP A 128 -22.89 8.18 -63.30
C ASP A 128 -21.64 8.94 -62.81
N ALA A 129 -20.53 8.24 -62.55
CA ALA A 129 -19.32 8.84 -62.00
C ALA A 129 -18.76 10.01 -62.83
N SER A 130 -18.91 9.96 -64.15
CA SER A 130 -18.33 10.94 -65.10
C SER A 130 -19.37 11.69 -65.93
N HIS A 131 -20.61 11.23 -65.99
CA HIS A 131 -21.61 11.80 -66.89
C HIS A 131 -22.68 12.63 -66.20
N TYR A 132 -22.99 13.79 -66.79
CA TYR A 132 -24.07 14.68 -66.40
C TYR A 132 -25.05 14.89 -67.55
N ASN A 133 -26.28 15.27 -67.22
CA ASN A 133 -27.27 15.74 -68.21
C ASN A 133 -26.89 17.05 -68.91
N ILE A 134 -25.64 17.53 -68.80
CA ILE A 134 -25.12 18.73 -69.48
C ILE A 134 -23.86 18.45 -70.30
N ASP A 135 -23.39 17.20 -70.38
CA ASP A 135 -22.12 16.87 -71.06
C ASP A 135 -22.14 17.24 -72.54
N ASP A 136 -23.29 17.11 -73.20
CA ASP A 136 -23.55 17.60 -74.57
C ASP A 136 -23.27 19.11 -74.70
N ILE A 137 -23.70 19.91 -73.71
CA ILE A 137 -23.42 21.36 -73.66
C ILE A 137 -21.92 21.61 -73.42
N VAL A 138 -21.31 20.88 -72.49
CA VAL A 138 -19.87 21.03 -72.17
C VAL A 138 -19.01 20.66 -73.38
N GLN A 139 -19.32 19.56 -74.07
CA GLN A 139 -18.61 19.10 -75.26
C GLN A 139 -18.81 20.06 -76.44
N LEU A 140 -19.99 20.65 -76.59
CA LEU A 140 -20.27 21.68 -77.59
C LEU A 140 -19.43 22.96 -77.35
N ILE A 141 -19.17 23.32 -76.10
CA ILE A 141 -18.31 24.46 -75.74
C ILE A 141 -16.83 24.10 -75.96
N ALA A 142 -16.39 22.91 -75.51
CA ALA A 142 -15.00 22.47 -75.58
C ALA A 142 -14.50 22.24 -77.02
N SER A 143 -15.40 21.97 -77.97
CA SER A 143 -15.07 21.77 -79.39
C SER A 143 -14.86 23.07 -80.18
N GLN A 144 -14.97 24.25 -79.55
CA GLN A 144 -14.72 25.53 -80.20
C GLN A 144 -13.20 25.86 -80.20
N PRO A 145 -12.59 26.16 -81.36
CA PRO A 145 -11.17 26.51 -81.43
C PRO A 145 -10.88 27.84 -80.72
N PRO A 146 -9.71 28.00 -80.06
CA PRO A 146 -9.32 29.26 -79.45
C PRO A 146 -9.24 30.37 -80.51
N SER A 147 -9.75 31.56 -80.19
CA SER A 147 -9.73 32.71 -81.10
C SER A 147 -8.28 33.22 -81.32
N PRO A 148 -7.89 33.56 -82.55
CA PRO A 148 -6.49 33.86 -82.93
C PRO A 148 -5.97 35.26 -82.54
N ASP A 149 -6.71 36.07 -81.80
CA ASP A 149 -6.31 37.45 -81.41
C ASP A 149 -5.97 37.53 -79.91
N ASP A 150 -4.69 37.77 -79.59
CA ASP A 150 -4.12 37.83 -78.23
C ASP A 150 -4.54 39.06 -77.38
N LYS A 151 -5.50 39.88 -77.85
CA LYS A 151 -5.95 41.07 -77.12
C LYS A 151 -7.22 40.77 -76.31
N PRO A 152 -7.27 41.11 -75.01
CA PRO A 152 -8.44 40.86 -74.19
C PRO A 152 -9.65 41.62 -74.75
N ALA A 153 -10.76 40.90 -74.93
CA ALA A 153 -12.02 41.46 -75.40
C ALA A 153 -12.46 42.60 -74.46
N ARG A 154 -12.77 43.77 -75.02
CA ARG A 154 -13.22 44.95 -74.27
C ARG A 154 -14.73 44.91 -74.11
N PHE A 155 -15.23 44.91 -72.88
CA PHE A 155 -16.65 44.94 -72.59
C PHE A 155 -16.94 45.54 -71.20
N ALA A 156 -18.19 45.90 -70.96
CA ALA A 156 -18.66 46.28 -69.65
C ALA A 156 -20.13 45.85 -69.46
N VAL A 157 -20.42 45.13 -68.39
CA VAL A 157 -21.79 44.73 -68.01
C VAL A 157 -22.05 45.31 -66.63
N MET A 158 -23.06 46.16 -66.51
CA MET A 158 -23.49 46.79 -65.28
C MET A 158 -24.76 46.07 -64.78
N ASN A 159 -24.96 46.12 -63.46
CA ASN A 159 -26.16 45.65 -62.76
C ASN A 159 -26.66 44.27 -63.20
N ILE A 160 -25.86 43.23 -62.94
CA ILE A 160 -26.24 41.83 -63.18
C ILE A 160 -27.03 41.35 -61.95
N GLN A 161 -28.26 40.93 -62.16
CA GLN A 161 -29.19 40.49 -61.11
C GLN A 161 -29.82 39.16 -61.47
N VAL A 162 -29.81 38.22 -60.53
CA VAL A 162 -30.63 37.01 -60.55
C VAL A 162 -31.50 37.03 -59.31
N GLU A 163 -32.81 36.78 -59.45
CA GLU A 163 -33.75 36.79 -58.34
C GLU A 163 -34.64 35.55 -58.33
N GLY A 164 -34.89 34.98 -57.15
CA GLY A 164 -35.85 33.89 -56.97
C GLY A 164 -35.47 32.59 -57.69
N GLY A 165 -34.18 32.35 -57.95
CA GLY A 165 -33.73 31.19 -58.69
C GLY A 165 -33.84 29.89 -57.88
N ARG A 166 -33.96 28.76 -58.59
CA ARG A 166 -34.00 27.41 -58.05
C ARG A 166 -33.05 26.49 -58.83
N ILE A 167 -32.31 25.66 -58.11
CA ILE A 167 -31.50 24.58 -58.69
C ILE A 167 -31.89 23.28 -58.01
N GLU A 168 -32.24 22.27 -58.80
CA GLU A 168 -32.44 20.91 -58.33
C GLU A 168 -31.31 20.04 -58.86
N PHE A 169 -30.54 19.44 -57.96
CA PHE A 169 -29.42 18.58 -58.29
C PHE A 169 -29.70 17.15 -57.83
N GLU A 170 -29.84 16.23 -58.80
CA GLU A 170 -30.05 14.80 -58.60
C GLU A 170 -28.72 14.06 -58.81
N ASP A 171 -28.10 13.58 -57.74
CA ASP A 171 -26.93 12.68 -57.80
C ASP A 171 -27.41 11.23 -57.73
N ARG A 172 -27.52 10.57 -58.88
CA ARG A 172 -27.97 9.17 -58.97
C ARG A 172 -26.96 8.17 -58.41
N PRO A 173 -25.64 8.30 -58.67
CA PRO A 173 -24.61 7.45 -58.03
C PRO A 173 -24.74 7.40 -56.51
N GLU A 174 -24.87 8.55 -55.87
CA GLU A 174 -24.93 8.65 -54.42
C GLU A 174 -26.37 8.61 -53.87
N GLN A 175 -27.38 8.49 -54.75
CA GLN A 175 -28.81 8.55 -54.44
C GLN A 175 -29.15 9.77 -53.56
N ALA A 176 -28.59 10.92 -53.89
CA ALA A 176 -28.71 12.16 -53.13
C ALA A 176 -29.42 13.22 -53.97
N ASN A 177 -30.30 14.00 -53.32
CA ASN A 177 -30.99 15.10 -53.96
C ASN A 177 -30.70 16.38 -53.20
N HIS A 178 -30.25 17.41 -53.92
CA HIS A 178 -29.97 18.73 -53.36
C HIS A 178 -30.84 19.80 -54.00
N LYS A 179 -31.34 20.71 -53.18
CA LYS A 179 -32.18 21.83 -53.62
C LYS A 179 -31.52 23.13 -53.21
N VAL A 180 -31.40 24.04 -54.16
CA VAL A 180 -31.03 25.44 -53.92
C VAL A 180 -32.27 26.27 -54.22
N GLU A 181 -32.75 27.03 -53.24
CA GLU A 181 -33.95 27.85 -53.35
C GLU A 181 -33.66 29.31 -53.00
N ASP A 182 -34.56 30.22 -53.38
CA ASP A 182 -34.42 31.66 -53.15
C ASP A 182 -33.07 32.23 -53.63
N LEU A 183 -32.49 31.68 -54.70
CA LEU A 183 -31.19 32.09 -55.23
C LEU A 183 -31.26 33.54 -55.71
N LYS A 184 -30.43 34.38 -55.11
CA LYS A 184 -30.20 35.77 -55.51
C LYS A 184 -28.72 35.98 -55.79
N LEU A 185 -28.40 36.53 -56.96
CA LEU A 185 -27.04 36.92 -57.34
C LEU A 185 -27.07 38.39 -57.76
N GLY A 186 -26.25 39.22 -57.14
CA GLY A 186 -26.06 40.62 -57.51
C GLY A 186 -24.59 40.87 -57.81
N ILE A 187 -24.29 41.32 -59.03
CA ILE A 187 -22.95 41.78 -59.43
C ILE A 187 -23.10 43.21 -59.95
N PRO A 188 -22.61 44.24 -59.21
CA PRO A 188 -22.80 45.63 -59.57
C PRO A 188 -22.26 46.00 -60.96
N PHE A 189 -21.09 45.46 -61.32
CA PHE A 189 -20.54 45.55 -62.68
C PHE A 189 -19.42 44.54 -62.91
N ILE A 190 -19.13 44.22 -64.16
CA ILE A 190 -17.92 43.53 -64.62
C ILE A 190 -17.42 44.29 -65.86
N SER A 191 -16.15 44.72 -65.88
CA SER A 191 -15.58 45.40 -67.03
C SER A 191 -14.11 45.07 -67.28
N SER A 192 -13.76 44.86 -68.55
CA SER A 192 -12.38 44.75 -69.04
C SER A 192 -11.83 46.07 -69.61
N LEU A 193 -12.53 47.20 -69.41
CA LEU A 193 -12.05 48.51 -69.86
C LEU A 193 -10.84 48.95 -69.03
N PRO A 194 -9.72 49.40 -69.63
CA PRO A 194 -8.49 49.74 -68.89
C PRO A 194 -8.65 50.74 -67.74
N SER A 195 -9.65 51.65 -67.81
CA SER A 195 -9.94 52.61 -66.74
C SER A 195 -10.77 52.04 -65.58
N GLN A 196 -11.32 50.82 -65.71
CA GLN A 196 -12.25 50.20 -64.77
C GLN A 196 -11.77 48.86 -64.19
N ILE A 197 -10.72 48.25 -64.75
CA ILE A 197 -10.15 46.98 -64.27
C ILE A 197 -9.62 47.03 -62.83
N ASN A 198 -9.25 48.22 -62.33
CA ASN A 198 -8.72 48.42 -60.97
C ASN A 198 -9.79 48.86 -59.95
N ILE A 199 -11.08 48.72 -60.27
CA ILE A 199 -12.20 49.02 -59.36
C ILE A 199 -12.71 47.72 -58.75
N PHE A 200 -12.81 47.67 -57.42
CA PHE A 200 -13.37 46.51 -56.72
C PHE A 200 -14.83 46.28 -57.10
N VAL A 201 -15.15 45.07 -57.52
CA VAL A 201 -16.51 44.59 -57.74
C VAL A 201 -16.98 43.91 -56.46
N GLU A 202 -18.18 44.27 -55.97
CA GLU A 202 -18.74 43.70 -54.74
C GLU A 202 -19.88 42.71 -55.03
N PRO A 203 -19.58 41.42 -55.32
CA PRO A 203 -20.63 40.43 -55.55
C PRO A 203 -21.37 40.05 -54.27
N LEU A 204 -22.67 39.80 -54.43
CA LEU A 204 -23.57 39.26 -53.42
C LEU A 204 -24.25 38.00 -53.97
N LEU A 205 -24.20 36.91 -53.22
CA LEU A 205 -24.95 35.69 -53.47
C LEU A 205 -25.69 35.29 -52.19
N SER A 206 -26.99 35.04 -52.27
CA SER A 206 -27.76 34.46 -51.16
C SER A 206 -28.69 33.37 -51.66
N ALA A 207 -28.80 32.26 -50.94
CA ALA A 207 -29.71 31.17 -51.28
C ALA A 207 -30.05 30.34 -50.03
N LYS A 208 -30.96 29.37 -50.16
CA LYS A 208 -31.14 28.29 -49.19
C LYS A 208 -30.72 26.98 -49.83
N VAL A 209 -29.69 26.33 -49.30
CA VAL A 209 -29.19 25.02 -49.77
C VAL A 209 -29.73 23.95 -48.84
N ASN A 210 -30.64 23.11 -49.33
CA ASN A 210 -31.35 22.09 -48.54
C ASN A 210 -32.02 22.68 -47.28
N GLY A 211 -32.55 23.90 -47.39
CA GLY A 211 -33.14 24.65 -46.28
C GLY A 211 -32.14 25.46 -45.44
N ALA A 212 -30.83 25.20 -45.52
CA ALA A 212 -29.80 25.96 -44.80
C ALA A 212 -29.49 27.30 -45.52
N PRO A 213 -29.59 28.46 -44.84
CA PRO A 213 -29.27 29.75 -45.46
C PRO A 213 -27.78 29.85 -45.79
N LEU A 214 -27.50 30.23 -47.03
CA LEU A 214 -26.18 30.54 -47.58
C LEU A 214 -26.13 32.03 -47.91
N LEU A 215 -25.09 32.71 -47.43
CA LEU A 215 -24.78 34.09 -47.78
C LEU A 215 -23.31 34.18 -48.14
N PHE A 216 -23.03 34.74 -49.31
CA PHE A 216 -21.69 34.97 -49.80
C PHE A 216 -21.59 36.42 -50.25
N LYS A 217 -20.66 37.18 -49.65
CA LYS A 217 -20.41 38.58 -49.98
C LYS A 217 -18.91 38.78 -50.12
N GLY A 218 -18.49 39.69 -50.98
CA GLY A 218 -17.08 39.99 -51.05
C GLY A 218 -16.77 41.20 -51.91
N LYS A 219 -15.48 41.42 -52.12
CA LYS A 219 -14.97 42.35 -53.11
C LYS A 219 -13.84 41.70 -53.90
N ALA A 220 -13.78 41.93 -55.20
CA ALA A 220 -12.77 41.34 -56.06
C ALA A 220 -12.31 42.27 -57.18
N LEU A 221 -11.07 42.06 -57.64
CA LEU A 221 -10.47 42.62 -58.86
C LEU A 221 -10.27 41.49 -59.88
N PRO A 222 -11.35 41.02 -60.53
CA PRO A 222 -11.32 39.79 -61.34
C PRO A 222 -10.47 39.90 -62.62
N LEU A 223 -10.32 41.13 -63.15
CA LEU A 223 -9.69 41.40 -64.45
C LEU A 223 -8.45 42.33 -64.36
N ALA A 224 -7.96 42.62 -63.15
CA ALA A 224 -6.74 43.41 -62.94
C ALA A 224 -5.47 42.55 -63.11
N ASP A 225 -4.32 43.20 -63.33
CA ASP A 225 -3.00 42.53 -63.41
C ASP A 225 -2.62 41.85 -62.09
N THR A 226 -3.02 42.44 -60.96
CA THR A 226 -3.00 41.79 -59.65
C THR A 226 -4.41 41.38 -59.28
N ARG A 227 -4.67 40.08 -59.31
CA ARG A 227 -5.97 39.55 -58.93
C ARG A 227 -6.06 39.51 -57.41
N GLU A 228 -7.07 40.15 -56.87
CA GLU A 228 -7.32 40.19 -55.43
C GLU A 228 -8.80 39.91 -55.17
N ALA A 229 -9.11 39.12 -54.14
CA ALA A 229 -10.47 38.87 -53.69
C ALA A 229 -10.53 38.72 -52.18
N GLN A 230 -11.53 39.35 -51.55
CA GLN A 230 -11.87 39.17 -50.14
C GLN A 230 -13.32 38.70 -50.09
N LEU A 231 -13.54 37.51 -49.53
CA LEU A 231 -14.80 36.79 -49.60
C LEU A 231 -15.23 36.38 -48.19
N ASN A 232 -16.49 36.63 -47.85
CA ASN A 232 -17.14 36.22 -46.62
C ASN A 232 -18.22 35.21 -46.99
N LEU A 233 -18.16 34.03 -46.38
CA LEU A 233 -19.07 32.92 -46.57
C LEU A 233 -19.72 32.60 -45.23
N ASP A 234 -21.03 32.79 -45.15
CA ASP A 234 -21.86 32.40 -44.02
C ASP A 234 -22.81 31.28 -44.47
N LEU A 235 -22.79 30.18 -43.74
CA LEU A 235 -23.65 29.02 -43.97
C LEU A 235 -24.09 28.48 -42.62
N GLU A 236 -25.39 28.51 -42.32
CA GLU A 236 -25.90 28.17 -40.99
C GLU A 236 -26.81 26.93 -41.04
N GLY A 237 -26.65 26.02 -40.09
CA GLY A 237 -27.56 24.91 -39.86
C GLY A 237 -27.54 23.81 -40.92
N VAL A 238 -26.39 23.55 -41.55
CA VAL A 238 -26.25 22.47 -42.54
C VAL A 238 -26.43 21.11 -41.88
N ASP A 239 -27.39 20.33 -42.35
CA ASP A 239 -27.68 19.00 -41.83
C ASP A 239 -26.67 17.97 -42.36
N VAL A 240 -25.62 17.71 -41.57
CA VAL A 240 -24.46 16.89 -41.96
C VAL A 240 -24.81 15.44 -42.34
N PRO A 241 -25.73 14.74 -41.65
CA PRO A 241 -26.21 13.41 -42.05
C PRO A 241 -26.58 13.28 -43.53
N ASN A 242 -27.15 14.31 -44.17
CA ASN A 242 -27.53 14.28 -45.59
C ASN A 242 -26.33 14.18 -46.54
N TYR A 243 -25.14 14.54 -46.07
CA TYR A 243 -23.91 14.55 -46.85
C TYR A 243 -23.01 13.34 -46.59
N LEU A 244 -23.38 12.44 -45.66
CA LEU A 244 -22.59 11.24 -45.37
C LEU A 244 -22.47 10.27 -46.55
N LYS A 245 -23.40 10.33 -47.50
CA LYS A 245 -23.36 9.50 -48.72
C LYS A 245 -22.15 9.80 -49.59
N TYR A 246 -21.62 11.03 -49.53
CA TYR A 246 -20.44 11.45 -50.27
C TYR A 246 -19.11 11.02 -49.63
N LEU A 247 -19.13 10.29 -48.52
CA LEU A 247 -17.90 9.76 -47.95
C LEU A 247 -17.31 8.69 -48.89
N PRO A 248 -15.98 8.68 -49.11
CA PRO A 248 -15.32 7.69 -49.97
C PRO A 248 -15.27 6.28 -49.34
N PHE A 249 -15.93 6.10 -48.20
CA PHE A 249 -16.02 4.86 -47.45
C PHE A 249 -17.41 4.75 -46.80
N GLU A 250 -17.83 3.52 -46.50
CA GLU A 250 -19.04 3.30 -45.72
C GLU A 250 -18.72 3.43 -44.23
N PRO A 251 -19.32 4.40 -43.51
CA PRO A 251 -19.05 4.56 -42.08
C PRO A 251 -19.61 3.38 -41.29
N ASN A 252 -18.81 2.83 -40.39
CA ASN A 252 -19.24 1.78 -39.45
C ASN A 252 -19.98 2.35 -38.22
N PHE A 253 -20.68 3.48 -38.39
CA PHE A 253 -21.39 4.20 -37.36
C PHE A 253 -22.64 4.89 -37.92
N LYS A 254 -23.60 5.21 -37.06
CA LYS A 254 -24.78 6.02 -37.37
C LYS A 254 -24.64 7.39 -36.75
N LEU A 255 -24.76 8.44 -37.57
CA LEU A 255 -24.83 9.84 -37.12
C LEU A 255 -26.30 10.26 -37.08
N SER A 256 -26.91 10.24 -35.90
CA SER A 256 -28.36 10.48 -35.74
C SER A 256 -28.74 11.96 -35.78
N GLY A 257 -27.78 12.85 -35.54
CA GLY A 257 -27.97 14.30 -35.61
C GLY A 257 -26.63 15.01 -35.66
N SER A 258 -26.56 16.09 -36.47
CA SER A 258 -25.45 17.04 -36.49
C SER A 258 -25.78 18.23 -37.40
N LYS A 259 -25.61 19.46 -36.89
CA LYS A 259 -25.74 20.70 -37.67
C LYS A 259 -24.41 21.43 -37.76
N LEU A 260 -24.02 21.87 -38.95
CA LEU A 260 -22.78 22.61 -39.19
C LEU A 260 -23.08 24.07 -39.52
N ASP A 261 -22.44 24.98 -38.77
CA ASP A 261 -22.38 26.42 -39.03
C ASP A 261 -20.95 26.78 -39.49
N ILE A 262 -20.84 27.61 -40.53
CA ILE A 262 -19.58 28.05 -41.13
C ILE A 262 -19.65 29.57 -41.31
N HIS A 263 -18.70 30.28 -40.71
CA HIS A 263 -18.46 31.71 -40.92
C HIS A 263 -17.01 31.89 -41.36
N LEU A 264 -16.76 31.94 -42.66
CA LEU A 264 -15.43 31.91 -43.25
C LEU A 264 -15.11 33.22 -43.97
N ASN A 265 -13.93 33.77 -43.72
CA ASN A 265 -13.34 34.90 -44.43
C ASN A 265 -12.14 34.37 -45.21
N ALA A 266 -12.17 34.53 -46.53
CA ALA A 266 -11.10 34.14 -47.44
C ALA A 266 -10.49 35.36 -48.11
N SER A 267 -9.17 35.48 -48.08
CA SER A 267 -8.42 36.53 -48.78
C SER A 267 -7.49 35.87 -49.79
N PHE A 268 -7.73 36.12 -51.07
CA PHE A 268 -6.93 35.67 -52.19
C PHE A 268 -6.14 36.83 -52.79
N ARG A 269 -4.87 36.62 -53.09
CA ARG A 269 -4.03 37.60 -53.81
C ARG A 269 -3.05 36.89 -54.73
N GLN A 270 -3.04 37.30 -55.99
CA GLN A 270 -2.11 36.81 -57.00
C GLN A 270 -1.55 38.01 -57.79
N PRO A 271 -0.34 38.49 -57.44
CA PRO A 271 0.38 39.45 -58.26
C PRO A 271 0.83 38.82 -59.58
N HIS A 272 1.00 39.64 -60.61
CA HIS A 272 1.48 39.22 -61.93
C HIS A 272 2.79 38.41 -61.81
N ASN A 273 2.83 37.21 -62.41
CA ASN A 273 3.97 36.28 -62.39
C ASN A 273 4.54 35.92 -60.99
N LYS A 274 3.75 36.07 -59.92
CA LYS A 274 4.11 35.61 -58.57
C LYS A 274 3.20 34.48 -58.11
N ALA A 275 3.66 33.75 -57.09
CA ALA A 275 2.86 32.74 -56.42
C ALA A 275 1.57 33.35 -55.84
N MET A 276 0.48 32.59 -55.94
CA MET A 276 -0.80 32.95 -55.33
C MET A 276 -0.77 32.69 -53.82
N ALA A 277 -1.44 33.54 -53.06
CA ALA A 277 -1.68 33.38 -51.62
C ALA A 277 -3.18 33.27 -51.37
N LEU A 278 -3.59 32.30 -50.55
CA LEU A 278 -4.95 32.14 -50.05
C LEU A 278 -4.89 32.00 -48.53
N LEU A 279 -5.42 33.02 -47.86
CA LEU A 279 -5.54 33.07 -46.41
C LEU A 279 -6.99 32.81 -46.02
N LEU A 280 -7.21 31.86 -45.11
CA LEU A 280 -8.52 31.56 -44.55
C LEU A 280 -8.53 31.88 -43.05
N LYS A 281 -9.61 32.51 -42.57
CA LYS A 281 -9.90 32.80 -41.15
C LYS A 281 -11.39 32.68 -40.89
N GLY A 282 -11.82 32.30 -39.69
CA GLY A 282 -13.25 32.17 -39.43
C GLY A 282 -13.61 31.28 -38.26
N ASN A 283 -14.91 31.03 -38.11
CA ASN A 283 -15.48 30.16 -37.09
C ASN A 283 -16.26 29.02 -37.74
N LEU A 284 -16.09 27.82 -37.21
CA LEU A 284 -16.87 26.64 -37.55
C LEU A 284 -17.54 26.14 -36.26
N ALA A 285 -18.81 25.75 -36.32
CA ALA A 285 -19.48 25.13 -35.19
C ALA A 285 -20.26 23.90 -35.64
N LEU A 286 -20.05 22.77 -34.95
CA LEU A 286 -20.80 21.53 -35.15
C LEU A 286 -21.66 21.29 -33.91
N LYS A 287 -22.98 21.26 -34.08
CA LYS A 287 -23.97 21.22 -33.01
C LYS A 287 -24.74 19.92 -33.00
N SER A 288 -25.06 19.44 -31.80
CA SER A 288 -25.91 18.27 -31.55
C SER A 288 -25.40 16.98 -32.21
N VAL A 289 -24.09 16.73 -32.13
CA VAL A 289 -23.46 15.54 -32.70
C VAL A 289 -23.82 14.31 -31.86
N GLU A 290 -24.38 13.30 -32.50
CA GLU A 290 -24.71 12.03 -31.85
C GLU A 290 -24.29 10.85 -32.73
N VAL A 291 -23.27 10.12 -32.26
CA VAL A 291 -22.69 8.97 -32.94
C VAL A 291 -23.04 7.70 -32.17
N SER A 292 -23.68 6.76 -32.85
CA SER A 292 -23.96 5.42 -32.35
C SER A 292 -23.29 4.37 -33.22
N ASP A 293 -23.04 3.19 -32.66
CA ASP A 293 -22.59 2.05 -33.48
C ASP A 293 -23.73 1.54 -34.39
N LEU A 294 -23.42 0.59 -35.28
CA LEU A 294 -24.44 0.02 -36.18
C LEU A 294 -25.59 -0.67 -35.43
N ALA A 295 -25.36 -1.13 -34.20
CA ALA A 295 -26.37 -1.71 -33.31
C ALA A 295 -27.24 -0.65 -32.59
N GLY A 296 -26.93 0.64 -32.74
CA GLY A 296 -27.67 1.75 -32.14
C GLY A 296 -27.23 2.11 -30.72
N LYS A 297 -26.12 1.56 -30.21
CA LYS A 297 -25.56 1.94 -28.92
C LYS A 297 -24.81 3.28 -29.04
N SER A 298 -25.18 4.26 -28.22
CA SER A 298 -24.54 5.58 -28.20
C SER A 298 -23.07 5.49 -27.79
N VAL A 299 -22.17 5.97 -28.66
CA VAL A 299 -20.71 6.00 -28.41
C VAL A 299 -20.24 7.40 -28.07
N LEU A 300 -20.67 8.42 -28.81
CA LEU A 300 -20.29 9.81 -28.60
C LEU A 300 -21.52 10.71 -28.71
N ARG A 301 -21.69 11.59 -27.73
CA ARG A 301 -22.64 12.71 -27.78
C ARG A 301 -21.88 14.00 -27.50
N LEU A 302 -22.06 14.99 -28.35
CA LEU A 302 -21.37 16.27 -28.26
C LEU A 302 -22.33 17.40 -28.64
N PRO A 303 -22.87 18.13 -27.66
CA PRO A 303 -23.75 19.27 -27.89
C PRO A 303 -23.16 20.32 -28.81
N GLU A 304 -21.87 20.63 -28.67
CA GLU A 304 -21.20 21.63 -29.49
C GLU A 304 -19.69 21.39 -29.59
N LEU A 305 -19.18 21.43 -30.81
CA LEU A 305 -17.77 21.60 -31.16
C LEU A 305 -17.63 22.95 -31.86
N ALA A 306 -16.91 23.89 -31.25
CA ALA A 306 -16.59 25.17 -31.87
C ALA A 306 -15.10 25.22 -32.24
N VAL A 307 -14.79 25.67 -33.44
CA VAL A 307 -13.42 25.83 -33.96
C VAL A 307 -13.25 27.25 -34.47
N GLN A 308 -12.34 28.00 -33.85
CA GLN A 308 -11.90 29.31 -34.30
C GLN A 308 -10.61 29.13 -35.09
N LEU A 309 -10.70 29.31 -36.41
CA LEU A 309 -9.56 29.26 -37.30
C LEU A 309 -8.71 30.52 -37.12
N GLY A 310 -7.42 30.32 -36.90
CA GLY A 310 -6.43 31.38 -37.01
C GLY A 310 -6.12 31.67 -38.49
N GLU A 311 -4.93 32.18 -38.78
CA GLU A 311 -4.49 32.33 -40.17
C GLU A 311 -4.08 30.98 -40.75
N ILE A 312 -4.83 30.51 -41.75
CA ILE A 312 -4.48 29.33 -42.53
C ILE A 312 -3.93 29.79 -43.87
N SER A 313 -2.65 29.51 -44.14
CA SER A 313 -2.07 29.71 -45.47
C SER A 313 -2.13 28.40 -46.25
N VAL A 314 -3.14 28.31 -47.11
CA VAL A 314 -3.49 27.06 -47.82
C VAL A 314 -2.34 26.55 -48.68
N PHE A 315 -1.66 27.46 -49.40
CA PHE A 315 -0.59 27.08 -50.32
C PHE A 315 0.76 26.83 -49.60
N ASP A 316 0.97 27.38 -48.40
CA ASP A 316 2.20 27.17 -47.62
C ASP A 316 2.13 25.94 -46.71
N GLY A 317 0.99 25.25 -46.61
CA GLY A 317 0.80 24.10 -45.73
C GLY A 317 0.78 24.44 -44.24
N LYS A 318 0.53 25.71 -43.89
CA LYS A 318 0.48 26.19 -42.49
C LYS A 318 -0.96 26.33 -42.03
N ILE A 319 -1.35 25.49 -41.08
CA ILE A 319 -2.71 25.46 -40.53
C ILE A 319 -2.65 25.96 -39.09
N GLY A 320 -3.09 27.20 -38.88
CA GLY A 320 -3.23 27.81 -37.56
C GLY A 320 -4.67 27.73 -37.07
N ILE A 321 -4.89 27.09 -35.91
CA ILE A 321 -6.17 27.07 -35.21
C ILE A 321 -6.00 27.87 -33.92
N GLN A 322 -6.81 28.91 -33.73
CA GLN A 322 -6.75 29.74 -32.54
C GLN A 322 -7.40 29.06 -31.35
N LYS A 323 -8.54 28.39 -31.56
CA LYS A 323 -9.27 27.73 -30.48
C LYS A 323 -10.06 26.54 -31.00
N VAL A 324 -10.04 25.44 -30.25
CA VAL A 324 -10.98 24.33 -30.39
C VAL A 324 -11.71 24.19 -29.05
N ALA A 325 -13.03 24.14 -29.04
CA ALA A 325 -13.82 24.00 -27.81
C ALA A 325 -14.84 22.89 -27.97
N LEU A 326 -14.80 21.92 -27.05
CA LEU A 326 -15.77 20.82 -26.91
C LEU A 326 -16.62 21.08 -25.67
N ASN A 327 -17.92 21.32 -25.86
CA ASN A 327 -18.85 21.61 -24.76
C ASN A 327 -19.81 20.43 -24.55
N GLY A 328 -19.78 19.81 -23.36
CA GLY A 328 -20.69 18.74 -22.97
C GLY A 328 -20.39 17.37 -23.60
N LEU A 329 -19.12 17.07 -23.89
CA LEU A 329 -18.70 15.81 -24.50
C LEU A 329 -19.07 14.62 -23.58
N VAL A 330 -19.83 13.66 -24.09
CA VAL A 330 -20.07 12.37 -23.45
C VAL A 330 -19.51 11.26 -24.33
N LEU A 331 -18.55 10.52 -23.81
CA LEU A 331 -17.89 9.42 -24.53
C LEU A 331 -18.03 8.10 -23.76
N ASN A 332 -18.47 7.06 -24.45
CA ASN A 332 -18.58 5.69 -23.92
C ASN A 332 -17.57 4.78 -24.64
N VAL A 333 -16.56 4.33 -23.92
CA VAL A 333 -15.51 3.45 -24.42
C VAL A 333 -15.61 2.10 -23.72
N ASP A 334 -15.73 1.03 -24.49
CA ASP A 334 -15.81 -0.34 -23.98
C ASP A 334 -14.73 -1.17 -24.67
N LYS A 335 -13.93 -1.89 -23.89
CA LYS A 335 -12.97 -2.88 -24.36
C LYS A 335 -13.54 -4.27 -24.10
N ASP A 336 -13.76 -5.02 -25.18
CA ASP A 336 -14.37 -6.33 -25.09
C ASP A 336 -13.41 -7.42 -24.61
N LYS A 337 -13.92 -8.64 -24.44
CA LYS A 337 -13.13 -9.82 -24.03
C LYS A 337 -11.98 -10.19 -24.98
N ASN A 338 -12.05 -9.75 -26.24
CA ASN A 338 -11.01 -9.95 -27.23
C ASN A 338 -9.96 -8.81 -27.21
N GLY A 339 -10.12 -7.85 -26.31
CA GLY A 339 -9.25 -6.68 -26.16
C GLY A 339 -9.49 -5.60 -27.21
N THR A 340 -10.56 -5.70 -28.00
CA THR A 340 -10.89 -4.73 -29.05
C THR A 340 -11.76 -3.61 -28.46
N LEU A 341 -11.40 -2.36 -28.74
CA LEU A 341 -12.19 -1.19 -28.34
C LEU A 341 -13.42 -1.02 -29.25
N ASN A 342 -14.56 -0.65 -28.69
CA ASN A 342 -15.75 -0.28 -29.48
C ASN A 342 -15.45 0.89 -30.42
N VAL A 343 -14.65 1.87 -29.99
CA VAL A 343 -14.27 3.05 -30.80
C VAL A 343 -13.42 2.70 -32.02
N SER A 344 -12.58 1.64 -31.96
CA SER A 344 -11.79 1.24 -33.12
C SER A 344 -12.65 0.58 -34.22
N ARG A 345 -13.86 0.12 -33.88
CA ARG A 345 -14.82 -0.44 -34.86
C ARG A 345 -15.57 0.63 -35.62
N LEU A 346 -15.55 1.88 -35.15
CA LEU A 346 -16.12 3.02 -35.89
C LEU A 346 -15.27 3.38 -37.11
N LEU A 347 -14.00 2.94 -37.13
CA LEU A 347 -13.11 3.15 -38.27
C LEU A 347 -13.63 2.34 -39.47
N PRO A 348 -13.71 2.96 -40.65
CA PRO A 348 -14.18 2.28 -41.85
C PRO A 348 -13.15 1.25 -42.34
N THR A 349 -13.63 0.13 -42.87
CA THR A 349 -12.85 -0.65 -43.84
C THR A 349 -12.91 0.10 -45.16
N ALA A 350 -11.75 0.43 -45.74
CA ALA A 350 -11.69 1.12 -47.02
C ALA A 350 -12.58 0.39 -48.05
N LYS A 351 -13.51 1.12 -48.67
CA LYS A 351 -14.24 0.62 -49.84
C LYS A 351 -13.17 0.31 -50.88
N SER A 352 -13.16 -0.90 -51.42
CA SER A 352 -12.20 -1.29 -52.46
C SER A 352 -12.37 -0.33 -53.64
N ALA A 353 -11.57 0.74 -53.65
CA ALA A 353 -11.50 1.66 -54.75
C ALA A 353 -10.73 0.92 -55.83
N ALA A 354 -11.36 0.73 -56.98
CA ALA A 354 -10.63 0.42 -58.20
C ALA A 354 -9.48 1.43 -58.29
N GLU A 355 -8.25 0.92 -58.33
CA GLU A 355 -7.04 1.73 -58.45
C GLU A 355 -7.25 2.79 -59.53
N PRO A 356 -7.05 4.08 -59.22
CA PRO A 356 -6.86 5.07 -60.25
C PRO A 356 -5.63 4.63 -61.04
N LYS A 357 -5.85 4.22 -62.29
CA LYS A 357 -4.77 3.98 -63.24
C LYS A 357 -3.94 5.25 -63.30
N ALA A 358 -2.76 5.20 -62.70
CA ALA A 358 -1.88 6.34 -62.54
C ALA A 358 -1.54 6.93 -63.92
N ALA A 359 -2.12 8.09 -64.22
CA ALA A 359 -1.59 8.97 -65.24
C ALA A 359 -0.26 9.52 -64.70
N ALA A 360 0.84 8.99 -65.24
CA ALA A 360 2.17 9.43 -64.91
C ALA A 360 2.46 10.82 -65.49
N THR A 361 3.39 11.49 -64.80
CA THR A 361 4.18 12.67 -65.20
C THR A 361 3.54 14.05 -65.07
N GLU A 362 3.75 14.66 -63.90
CA GLU A 362 4.51 15.92 -63.86
C GLU A 362 5.59 15.86 -62.78
N LYS A 363 6.80 16.28 -63.16
CA LYS A 363 7.98 16.33 -62.32
C LYS A 363 7.89 17.54 -61.37
N GLY A 364 8.11 17.30 -60.09
CA GLY A 364 8.86 18.22 -59.24
C GLY A 364 8.09 19.37 -58.60
N VAL A 365 7.05 19.08 -57.81
CA VAL A 365 6.66 19.97 -56.70
C VAL A 365 6.79 19.17 -55.41
N LYS A 366 7.80 19.48 -54.59
CA LYS A 366 7.86 18.98 -53.21
C LYS A 366 6.63 19.54 -52.49
N SER A 367 5.67 18.68 -52.16
CA SER A 367 4.52 19.08 -51.34
C SER A 367 5.02 19.70 -50.03
N PRO A 368 4.61 20.92 -49.66
CA PRO A 368 5.00 21.53 -48.41
C PRO A 368 4.53 20.64 -47.24
N GLY A 369 5.42 20.38 -46.28
CA GLY A 369 5.08 19.59 -45.11
C GLY A 369 3.99 20.29 -44.30
N ILE A 370 2.93 19.57 -43.93
CA ILE A 370 1.81 20.11 -43.16
C ILE A 370 2.30 20.44 -41.74
N GLN A 371 2.16 21.71 -41.34
CA GLN A 371 2.39 22.17 -39.98
C GLN A 371 1.06 22.60 -39.37
N LEU A 372 0.64 21.89 -38.31
CA LEU A 372 -0.57 22.20 -37.58
C LEU A 372 -0.21 22.82 -36.22
N SER A 373 -0.84 23.95 -35.92
CA SER A 373 -0.74 24.60 -34.61
C SER A 373 -2.14 24.86 -34.06
N VAL A 374 -2.35 24.57 -32.77
CA VAL A 374 -3.57 24.88 -32.03
C VAL A 374 -3.16 25.67 -30.79
N GLU A 375 -3.55 26.94 -30.70
CA GLU A 375 -3.19 27.81 -29.57
C GLU A 375 -3.91 27.37 -28.29
N GLU A 376 -5.20 27.05 -28.37
CA GLU A 376 -6.02 26.62 -27.24
C GLU A 376 -6.97 25.48 -27.64
N PHE A 377 -7.01 24.39 -26.86
CA PHE A 377 -8.00 23.33 -26.98
C PHE A 377 -8.69 23.16 -25.63
N LEU A 378 -9.99 23.41 -25.59
CA LEU A 378 -10.81 23.38 -24.39
C LEU A 378 -11.82 22.24 -24.45
N VAL A 379 -11.99 21.56 -23.33
CA VAL A 379 -13.07 20.63 -23.06
C VAL A 379 -13.78 21.15 -21.81
N LYS A 380 -15.10 21.29 -21.90
CA LYS A 380 -15.95 21.74 -20.79
C LYS A 380 -17.07 20.75 -20.53
N ASP A 381 -17.34 20.52 -19.24
CA ASP A 381 -18.43 19.64 -18.77
C ASP A 381 -18.42 18.26 -19.43
N ALA A 382 -17.23 17.67 -19.59
CA ALA A 382 -17.11 16.37 -20.24
C ALA A 382 -17.35 15.21 -19.27
N SER A 383 -17.85 14.12 -19.84
CA SER A 383 -18.05 12.85 -19.15
C SER A 383 -17.49 11.70 -19.99
N LEU A 384 -16.65 10.88 -19.39
CA LEU A 384 -16.08 9.69 -19.99
C LEU A 384 -16.51 8.47 -19.18
N LYS A 385 -17.04 7.45 -19.86
CA LYS A 385 -17.24 6.12 -19.29
C LYS A 385 -16.34 5.14 -20.01
N PHE A 386 -15.53 4.41 -19.25
CA PHE A 386 -14.64 3.38 -19.74
C PHE A 386 -14.99 2.05 -19.05
N ALA A 387 -15.14 0.97 -19.82
CA ALA A 387 -15.26 -0.38 -19.31
C ALA A 387 -14.23 -1.31 -19.95
N ASP A 388 -13.53 -2.10 -19.14
CA ASP A 388 -12.62 -3.16 -19.59
C ASP A 388 -13.11 -4.52 -19.11
N GLU A 389 -13.50 -5.38 -20.06
CA GLU A 389 -13.95 -6.75 -19.81
C GLU A 389 -12.87 -7.82 -20.10
N GLN A 390 -11.68 -7.42 -20.58
CA GLN A 390 -10.60 -8.35 -20.92
C GLN A 390 -9.86 -8.85 -19.67
N THR A 391 -9.84 -8.04 -18.62
CA THR A 391 -9.09 -8.33 -17.39
C THR A 391 -9.78 -9.38 -16.52
N ALA A 392 -8.99 -10.16 -15.77
CA ALA A 392 -9.53 -11.15 -14.82
C ALA A 392 -10.45 -10.50 -13.76
N LEU A 393 -10.20 -9.23 -13.46
CA LEU A 393 -11.06 -8.35 -12.68
C LEU A 393 -11.60 -7.27 -13.63
N PRO A 394 -12.85 -7.37 -14.11
CA PRO A 394 -13.42 -6.37 -15.01
C PRO A 394 -13.42 -5.00 -14.30
N MET A 395 -13.15 -3.94 -15.05
CA MET A 395 -13.00 -2.60 -14.51
C MET A 395 -13.97 -1.65 -15.19
N GLN A 396 -14.61 -0.78 -14.42
CA GLN A 396 -15.35 0.37 -14.93
C GLN A 396 -14.73 1.64 -14.35
N ALA A 397 -14.49 2.64 -15.18
CA ALA A 397 -14.01 3.95 -14.77
C ALA A 397 -14.92 5.01 -15.37
N THR A 398 -15.42 5.92 -14.54
CA THR A 398 -16.13 7.11 -15.00
C THR A 398 -15.37 8.35 -14.58
N ALA A 399 -15.27 9.31 -15.49
CA ALA A 399 -14.83 10.67 -15.20
C ALA A 399 -16.01 11.58 -15.52
N GLU A 400 -16.55 12.27 -14.53
CA GLU A 400 -17.71 13.15 -14.72
C GLU A 400 -17.33 14.60 -14.48
N LYS A 401 -17.98 15.49 -15.26
CA LYS A 401 -17.89 16.95 -15.15
C LYS A 401 -16.43 17.44 -15.13
N PHE A 402 -15.59 16.89 -16.01
CA PHE A 402 -14.20 17.31 -16.08
C PHE A 402 -14.00 18.37 -17.15
N ASP A 403 -13.21 19.38 -16.81
CA ASP A 403 -12.74 20.42 -17.71
C ASP A 403 -11.27 20.16 -18.03
N LEU A 404 -10.87 20.39 -19.28
CA LEU A 404 -9.49 20.17 -19.73
C LEU A 404 -9.09 21.30 -20.68
N SER A 405 -7.94 21.92 -20.44
CA SER A 405 -7.37 22.94 -21.32
C SER A 405 -5.97 22.51 -21.77
N LEU A 406 -5.74 22.46 -23.08
CA LEU A 406 -4.42 22.28 -23.66
C LEU A 406 -4.02 23.57 -24.37
N GLN A 407 -2.80 24.04 -24.17
CA GLN A 407 -2.27 25.26 -24.78
C GLN A 407 -1.03 24.97 -25.63
N LYS A 408 -0.89 25.72 -26.73
CA LYS A 408 0.28 25.69 -27.62
C LYS A 408 0.59 24.29 -28.13
N ILE A 409 -0.40 23.64 -28.75
CA ILE A 409 -0.23 22.35 -29.41
C ILE A 409 0.41 22.58 -30.78
N ALA A 410 1.51 21.91 -31.07
CA ALA A 410 2.14 21.93 -32.38
C ALA A 410 2.46 20.51 -32.84
N LEU A 411 2.05 20.18 -34.07
CA LEU A 411 2.29 18.88 -34.70
C LEU A 411 3.12 19.08 -35.98
N ASP A 412 4.30 18.46 -36.00
CA ASP A 412 5.18 18.40 -37.17
C ASP A 412 5.22 16.95 -37.68
N VAL A 413 4.47 16.70 -38.75
CA VAL A 413 4.32 15.35 -39.33
C VAL A 413 5.65 14.86 -39.92
N GLN A 414 6.50 15.76 -40.45
CA GLN A 414 7.79 15.39 -41.03
C GLN A 414 8.80 15.00 -39.95
N LYS A 415 8.85 15.76 -38.84
CA LYS A 415 9.71 15.46 -37.70
C LYS A 415 9.17 14.35 -36.80
N ARG A 416 7.93 13.91 -37.03
CA ARG A 416 7.19 12.99 -36.15
C ARG A 416 7.19 13.48 -34.70
N GLU A 417 6.92 14.76 -34.52
CA GLU A 417 7.00 15.42 -33.23
C GLU A 417 5.70 16.13 -32.88
N MET A 418 5.22 15.95 -31.65
CA MET A 418 4.11 16.69 -31.07
C MET A 418 4.60 17.44 -29.83
N ARG A 419 4.35 18.74 -29.78
CA ARG A 419 4.61 19.60 -28.61
C ARG A 419 3.31 20.10 -28.02
N ILE A 420 3.21 20.11 -26.69
CA ILE A 420 2.12 20.71 -25.93
C ILE A 420 2.74 21.61 -24.86
N GLY A 421 2.34 22.87 -24.79
CA GLY A 421 2.87 23.82 -23.81
C GLY A 421 2.34 23.55 -22.40
N GLU A 422 1.03 23.43 -22.26
CA GLU A 422 0.40 23.18 -20.96
C GLU A 422 -0.84 22.30 -21.15
N VAL A 423 -1.05 21.38 -20.21
CA VAL A 423 -2.30 20.63 -20.01
C VAL A 423 -2.80 20.97 -18.62
N SER A 424 -4.00 21.51 -18.49
CA SER A 424 -4.56 21.90 -17.19
C SER A 424 -6.00 21.42 -17.00
N SER A 425 -6.35 21.14 -15.75
CA SER A 425 -7.71 20.74 -15.35
C SER A 425 -7.96 21.11 -13.90
N ASP A 426 -9.01 21.89 -13.64
CA ASP A 426 -9.31 22.41 -12.29
C ASP A 426 -10.30 21.55 -11.50
N SER A 427 -10.90 20.54 -12.13
CA SER A 427 -11.74 19.56 -11.47
C SER A 427 -12.00 18.35 -12.36
N ALA A 428 -12.04 17.17 -11.75
CA ALA A 428 -12.61 15.96 -12.32
C ALA A 428 -13.08 15.06 -11.17
N ASN A 429 -14.21 14.38 -11.35
CA ASN A 429 -14.68 13.36 -10.42
C ASN A 429 -14.47 11.99 -11.05
N LEU A 430 -13.45 11.27 -10.57
CA LEU A 430 -13.14 9.93 -11.01
C LEU A 430 -13.82 8.92 -10.09
N VAL A 431 -14.58 7.99 -10.66
CA VAL A 431 -15.07 6.80 -9.96
C VAL A 431 -14.51 5.58 -10.66
N LEU A 432 -13.70 4.82 -9.94
CA LEU A 432 -13.08 3.60 -10.44
C LEU A 432 -13.65 2.41 -9.67
N LEU A 433 -14.35 1.54 -10.39
CA LEU A 433 -15.03 0.37 -9.86
C LEU A 433 -14.35 -0.89 -10.39
N GLN A 434 -13.75 -1.65 -9.50
CA GLN A 434 -13.16 -2.95 -9.82
C GLN A 434 -14.17 -4.05 -9.47
N GLY A 435 -14.57 -4.84 -10.47
CA GLY A 435 -15.56 -5.90 -10.33
C GLY A 435 -15.05 -7.17 -9.64
N LYS A 436 -15.95 -8.15 -9.48
CA LYS A 436 -15.61 -9.49 -8.96
C LYS A 436 -14.73 -10.26 -9.95
N PRO A 437 -13.83 -11.15 -9.48
CA PRO A 437 -13.06 -12.01 -10.37
C PRO A 437 -14.00 -12.78 -11.32
N GLY A 438 -13.83 -12.59 -12.63
CA GLY A 438 -14.50 -13.40 -13.63
C GLY A 438 -13.80 -14.75 -13.79
N ALA A 439 -14.53 -15.78 -14.25
CA ALA A 439 -13.98 -17.13 -14.50
C ALA A 439 -12.98 -17.21 -15.68
N VAL A 440 -12.56 -16.07 -16.24
CA VAL A 440 -11.77 -16.02 -17.46
C VAL A 440 -10.31 -15.78 -17.10
N ALA A 441 -9.49 -16.82 -17.29
CA ALA A 441 -8.04 -16.64 -17.30
C ALA A 441 -7.67 -15.70 -18.45
N PRO A 442 -6.85 -14.67 -18.22
CA PRO A 442 -6.37 -13.83 -19.31
C PRO A 442 -5.61 -14.74 -20.28
N LYS A 443 -6.06 -14.83 -21.53
CA LYS A 443 -5.21 -15.36 -22.59
C LYS A 443 -3.92 -14.54 -22.53
N LYS A 444 -2.76 -15.20 -22.37
CA LYS A 444 -1.47 -14.56 -22.56
C LYS A 444 -1.59 -13.77 -23.86
N ALA A 445 -1.46 -12.45 -23.78
CA ALA A 445 -1.23 -11.65 -24.97
C ALA A 445 0.01 -12.26 -25.60
N ASP A 446 -0.13 -12.89 -26.76
CA ASP A 446 1.01 -13.29 -27.55
C ASP A 446 1.81 -12.01 -27.77
N ALA A 447 2.99 -11.96 -27.14
CA ALA A 447 3.95 -10.90 -27.32
C ALA A 447 4.60 -11.05 -28.69
N ALA A 448 3.79 -11.08 -29.75
CA ALA A 448 4.21 -10.64 -31.06
C ALA A 448 4.27 -9.10 -31.00
N ARG A 449 5.30 -8.58 -30.30
CA ARG A 449 5.82 -7.27 -30.69
C ARG A 449 6.35 -7.48 -32.10
N ASP A 450 5.63 -6.96 -33.08
CA ASP A 450 6.11 -6.84 -34.44
C ASP A 450 7.49 -6.19 -34.39
N LYS A 451 8.52 -7.00 -34.66
CA LYS A 451 9.89 -6.52 -34.89
C LYS A 451 9.88 -5.84 -36.26
N GLY A 452 9.39 -4.60 -36.30
CA GLY A 452 9.29 -3.84 -37.55
C GLY A 452 8.50 -2.54 -37.48
N GLU A 453 7.97 -2.13 -36.32
CA GLU A 453 7.23 -0.87 -36.23
C GLU A 453 8.17 0.34 -36.31
N ALA A 454 7.91 1.23 -37.26
CA ALA A 454 8.66 2.46 -37.46
C ALA A 454 8.66 3.30 -36.17
N PRO A 455 9.73 4.07 -35.87
CA PRO A 455 9.80 4.85 -34.64
C PRO A 455 8.59 5.78 -34.50
N GLY A 456 7.88 5.64 -33.37
CA GLY A 456 6.67 6.39 -33.04
C GLY A 456 6.94 7.89 -32.84
N PHE A 457 5.87 8.68 -32.74
CA PHE A 457 5.98 10.13 -32.51
C PHE A 457 6.66 10.44 -31.17
N VAL A 458 7.57 11.41 -31.18
CA VAL A 458 8.08 12.01 -29.94
C VAL A 458 7.06 13.03 -29.45
N VAL A 459 6.52 12.80 -28.25
CA VAL A 459 5.52 13.69 -27.63
C VAL A 459 6.19 14.39 -26.46
N ASN A 460 6.17 15.73 -26.50
CA ASN A 460 6.74 16.60 -25.48
C ASN A 460 5.63 17.47 -24.86
N VAL A 461 5.45 17.38 -23.55
CA VAL A 461 4.50 18.20 -22.78
C VAL A 461 5.27 18.98 -21.73
N ALA A 462 5.32 20.32 -21.87
CA ALA A 462 6.15 21.13 -20.98
C ALA A 462 5.57 21.20 -19.55
N LYS A 463 4.25 21.23 -19.39
CA LYS A 463 3.58 21.25 -18.08
C LYS A 463 2.24 20.51 -18.10
N VAL A 464 1.96 19.76 -17.05
CA VAL A 464 0.62 19.24 -16.72
C VAL A 464 0.27 19.71 -15.32
N ALA A 465 -0.88 20.36 -15.14
CA ALA A 465 -1.35 20.88 -13.86
C ALA A 465 -2.82 20.48 -13.63
N LEU A 466 -3.03 19.48 -12.77
CA LEU A 466 -4.36 19.05 -12.34
C LEU A 466 -4.58 19.54 -10.91
N ALA A 467 -5.72 20.18 -10.66
CA ALA A 467 -6.08 20.73 -9.35
C ALA A 467 -7.50 20.29 -8.95
N ASN A 468 -7.75 20.14 -7.65
CA ASN A 468 -9.06 19.78 -7.08
C ASN A 468 -9.74 18.54 -7.69
N TRP A 469 -8.96 17.57 -8.17
CA TRP A 469 -9.52 16.30 -8.61
C TRP A 469 -10.03 15.50 -7.41
N SER A 470 -11.05 14.68 -7.61
CA SER A 470 -11.49 13.69 -6.65
C SER A 470 -11.46 12.31 -7.29
N ALA A 471 -11.07 11.31 -6.52
CA ALA A 471 -11.11 9.91 -6.94
C ALA A 471 -11.78 9.05 -5.88
N GLN A 472 -12.80 8.31 -6.27
CA GLN A 472 -13.42 7.26 -5.47
C GLN A 472 -13.05 5.91 -6.08
N ILE A 473 -12.24 5.15 -5.36
CA ILE A 473 -11.81 3.82 -5.77
C ILE A 473 -12.63 2.82 -4.99
N GLU A 474 -13.46 2.04 -5.69
CA GLU A 474 -14.28 0.98 -5.12
C GLU A 474 -13.80 -0.39 -5.59
N ASP A 475 -13.19 -1.15 -4.68
CA ASP A 475 -12.80 -2.54 -4.93
C ASP A 475 -13.91 -3.49 -4.49
N ARG A 476 -14.56 -4.15 -5.45
CA ARG A 476 -15.58 -5.20 -5.26
C ARG A 476 -15.05 -6.61 -5.54
N SER A 477 -13.74 -6.81 -5.61
CA SER A 477 -13.10 -8.11 -5.84
C SER A 477 -13.34 -9.11 -4.71
N ARG A 478 -13.72 -8.62 -3.52
CA ARG A 478 -14.00 -9.41 -2.32
C ARG A 478 -15.45 -9.24 -1.86
N ALA A 479 -15.89 -10.09 -0.93
CA ALA A 479 -17.28 -10.11 -0.45
C ALA A 479 -17.77 -8.79 0.17
N ARG A 480 -16.86 -8.01 0.77
CA ARG A 480 -17.14 -6.66 1.27
C ARG A 480 -16.42 -5.64 0.39
N PRO A 481 -17.16 -4.70 -0.23
CA PRO A 481 -16.54 -3.68 -1.05
C PRO A 481 -15.72 -2.73 -0.17
N THR A 482 -14.58 -2.28 -0.69
CA THR A 482 -13.72 -1.31 -0.02
C THR A 482 -13.72 -0.02 -0.83
N ILE A 483 -14.05 1.10 -0.18
CA ILE A 483 -14.07 2.42 -0.80
C ILE A 483 -12.89 3.21 -0.25
N THR A 484 -12.05 3.74 -1.13
CA THR A 484 -11.00 4.70 -0.80
C THR A 484 -11.32 6.02 -1.49
N LEU A 485 -11.36 7.10 -0.71
CA LEU A 485 -11.61 8.45 -1.20
C LEU A 485 -10.30 9.24 -1.22
N VAL A 486 -9.96 9.80 -2.38
CA VAL A 486 -8.79 10.67 -2.56
C VAL A 486 -9.30 12.03 -3.04
N ALA A 487 -9.38 13.02 -2.16
CA ALA A 487 -9.91 14.34 -2.48
C ALA A 487 -9.55 15.39 -1.40
N PRO A 488 -9.06 16.60 -1.76
CA PRO A 488 -8.67 16.99 -3.11
C PRO A 488 -7.36 16.30 -3.53
N LEU A 489 -7.19 16.09 -4.84
CA LEU A 489 -5.98 15.60 -5.49
C LEU A 489 -5.44 16.71 -6.42
N SER A 490 -4.14 16.96 -6.32
CA SER A 490 -3.41 17.82 -7.25
C SER A 490 -2.19 17.07 -7.80
N LEU A 491 -1.93 17.26 -9.09
CA LEU A 491 -0.82 16.66 -9.83
C LEU A 491 -0.18 17.75 -10.67
N ASN A 492 1.12 17.98 -10.45
CA ASN A 492 1.94 18.82 -11.30
C ASN A 492 3.05 17.96 -11.90
N LEU A 493 3.16 17.99 -13.22
CA LEU A 493 4.25 17.39 -13.97
C LEU A 493 4.90 18.45 -14.85
N ALA A 494 6.22 18.42 -14.97
CA ALA A 494 6.96 19.27 -15.90
C ALA A 494 7.92 18.46 -16.76
N ASP A 495 8.09 18.89 -18.01
CA ASP A 495 9.01 18.29 -19.00
C ASP A 495 8.74 16.80 -19.25
N ILE A 496 7.48 16.45 -19.56
CA ILE A 496 7.10 15.08 -19.95
C ILE A 496 7.56 14.84 -21.38
N SER A 497 8.28 13.74 -21.61
CA SER A 497 8.71 13.34 -22.94
C SER A 497 8.68 11.83 -23.12
N THR A 498 8.33 11.38 -24.32
CA THR A 498 8.51 9.97 -24.73
C THR A 498 9.94 9.67 -25.20
N GLN A 499 10.83 10.67 -25.25
CA GLN A 499 12.22 10.50 -25.61
C GLN A 499 12.99 9.73 -24.52
N ALA A 500 13.83 8.77 -24.95
CA ALA A 500 14.63 7.97 -24.04
C ALA A 500 15.57 8.82 -23.17
N GLY A 501 15.66 8.47 -21.88
CA GLY A 501 16.52 9.13 -20.89
C GLY A 501 15.98 10.43 -20.29
N GLN A 502 14.86 10.95 -20.76
CA GLN A 502 14.25 12.15 -20.19
C GLN A 502 13.63 11.88 -18.81
N LYS A 503 13.80 12.85 -17.90
CA LYS A 503 13.27 12.80 -16.53
C LYS A 503 12.36 14.00 -16.30
N SER A 504 11.12 13.74 -15.94
CA SER A 504 10.07 14.72 -15.68
C SER A 504 9.95 14.98 -14.19
N ALA A 505 9.78 16.25 -13.80
CA ALA A 505 9.50 16.58 -12.40
C ALA A 505 8.05 16.22 -12.07
N LEU A 506 7.82 15.62 -10.90
CA LEU A 506 6.52 15.20 -10.40
C LEU A 506 6.27 15.81 -9.03
N GLU A 507 5.10 16.41 -8.85
CA GLU A 507 4.57 16.79 -7.55
C GLU A 507 3.09 16.34 -7.44
N VAL A 508 2.79 15.55 -6.42
CA VAL A 508 1.43 15.10 -6.08
C VAL A 508 1.12 15.55 -4.68
N GLN A 509 -0.06 16.14 -4.47
CA GLN A 509 -0.61 16.34 -3.13
C GLN A 509 -2.05 15.85 -3.10
N ALA A 510 -2.39 15.06 -2.08
CA ALA A 510 -3.72 14.52 -1.94
C ALA A 510 -4.14 14.36 -0.46
N LYS A 511 -5.45 14.39 -0.20
CA LYS A 511 -6.01 13.86 1.05
C LYS A 511 -6.65 12.51 0.82
N VAL A 512 -6.34 11.53 1.67
CA VAL A 512 -6.85 10.15 1.62
C VAL A 512 -7.78 9.92 2.80
N ASN A 513 -8.99 9.44 2.54
CA ASN A 513 -10.02 9.13 3.53
C ASN A 513 -10.29 10.29 4.52
N LYS A 514 -10.32 11.53 3.99
CA LYS A 514 -10.57 12.82 4.68
C LYS A 514 -9.46 13.33 5.61
N THR A 515 -8.78 12.45 6.36
CA THR A 515 -7.78 12.86 7.37
C THR A 515 -6.33 12.67 6.91
N GLY A 516 -6.06 11.61 6.14
CA GLY A 516 -4.70 11.28 5.72
C GLY A 516 -4.16 12.28 4.70
N GLN A 517 -2.89 12.65 4.80
CA GLN A 517 -2.22 13.53 3.85
C GLN A 517 -1.17 12.73 3.08
N LEU A 518 -1.08 12.97 1.77
CA LEU A 518 -0.12 12.37 0.87
C LEU A 518 0.54 13.49 0.08
N ALA A 519 1.85 13.61 0.19
CA ALA A 519 2.67 14.44 -0.68
C ALA A 519 3.80 13.61 -1.28
N ILE A 520 3.96 13.72 -2.60
CA ILE A 520 5.02 13.04 -3.36
C ILE A 520 5.71 14.11 -4.20
N LYS A 521 7.04 14.21 -4.14
CA LYS A 521 7.83 15.12 -4.97
C LYS A 521 9.05 14.41 -5.53
N GLY A 522 9.39 14.59 -6.80
CA GLY A 522 10.55 13.89 -7.34
C GLY A 522 10.69 13.96 -8.85
N LYS A 523 11.49 13.04 -9.39
CA LYS A 523 11.71 12.89 -10.83
C LYS A 523 11.29 11.50 -11.28
N VAL A 524 10.58 11.43 -12.40
CA VAL A 524 10.14 10.17 -13.02
C VAL A 524 10.59 10.11 -14.49
N GLY A 525 10.93 8.93 -15.00
CA GLY A 525 11.29 8.70 -16.39
C GLY A 525 10.56 7.49 -16.96
N LEU A 526 10.14 7.55 -18.22
CA LEU A 526 9.32 6.51 -18.86
C LEU A 526 10.14 5.44 -19.61
N SER A 527 11.33 5.79 -20.11
CA SER A 527 12.16 4.89 -20.93
C SER A 527 13.67 5.14 -20.71
N PRO A 528 14.38 4.28 -19.95
CA PRO A 528 13.85 3.21 -19.09
C PRO A 528 13.05 3.78 -17.90
N LEU A 529 12.28 2.94 -17.20
CA LEU A 529 11.54 3.36 -16.02
C LEU A 529 12.50 3.82 -14.91
N HIS A 530 12.35 5.07 -14.47
CA HIS A 530 13.11 5.67 -13.38
C HIS A 530 12.15 6.40 -12.43
N ALA A 531 12.37 6.31 -11.13
CA ALA A 531 11.66 7.10 -10.13
C ALA A 531 12.59 7.45 -8.97
N ASP A 532 12.73 8.73 -8.67
CA ASP A 532 13.42 9.26 -7.50
C ASP A 532 12.44 10.18 -6.78
N LEU A 533 11.77 9.66 -5.75
CA LEU A 533 10.57 10.23 -5.15
C LEU A 533 10.76 10.46 -3.64
N ALA A 534 10.64 11.70 -3.20
CA ALA A 534 10.41 12.04 -1.81
C ALA A 534 8.92 11.87 -1.46
N LEU A 535 8.64 11.10 -0.42
CA LEU A 535 7.32 10.79 0.12
C LEU A 535 7.16 11.47 1.48
N ASP A 536 6.01 12.11 1.70
CA ASP A 536 5.54 12.58 3.00
C ASP A 536 4.07 12.17 3.14
N ILE A 537 3.84 11.08 3.87
CA ILE A 537 2.54 10.49 4.13
C ILE A 537 2.26 10.65 5.62
N GLN A 538 1.12 11.23 5.97
CA GLN A 538 0.76 11.53 7.36
C GLN A 538 -0.62 10.98 7.69
N GLU A 539 -0.68 10.15 8.73
CA GLU A 539 -1.91 9.62 9.32
C GLU A 539 -2.92 9.02 8.34
N VAL A 540 -2.45 8.31 7.30
CA VAL A 540 -3.35 7.62 6.36
C VAL A 540 -3.97 6.41 7.04
N ASP A 541 -5.31 6.36 7.07
CA ASP A 541 -6.06 5.21 7.59
C ASP A 541 -5.87 3.99 6.69
N ILE A 542 -5.32 2.91 7.25
CA ILE A 542 -5.07 1.65 6.54
C ILE A 542 -6.17 0.60 6.76
N MET A 543 -7.22 0.92 7.52
CA MET A 543 -8.36 0.02 7.74
C MET A 543 -9.00 -0.48 6.42
N PRO A 544 -9.14 0.34 5.35
CA PRO A 544 -9.63 -0.16 4.06
C PRO A 544 -8.81 -1.34 3.51
N LEU A 545 -7.51 -1.42 3.82
CA LEU A 545 -6.64 -2.50 3.34
C LEU A 545 -6.87 -3.83 4.09
N GLN A 546 -7.66 -3.83 5.16
CA GLN A 546 -7.94 -5.03 5.95
C GLN A 546 -8.47 -6.19 5.09
N VAL A 547 -9.30 -5.88 4.09
CA VAL A 547 -9.92 -6.88 3.21
C VAL A 547 -8.88 -7.73 2.46
N TYR A 548 -7.64 -7.25 2.27
CA TYR A 548 -6.59 -7.98 1.57
C TYR A 548 -5.85 -9.02 2.44
N PHE A 549 -5.79 -8.82 3.76
CA PHE A 549 -5.07 -9.71 4.68
C PHE A 549 -5.99 -10.37 5.72
N THR A 550 -7.27 -9.98 5.79
CA THR A 550 -8.21 -10.50 6.80
C THR A 550 -8.36 -12.03 6.74
N ASP A 551 -8.25 -12.63 5.57
CA ASP A 551 -8.38 -14.09 5.44
C ASP A 551 -7.10 -14.85 5.81
N GLN A 552 -5.98 -14.14 5.94
CA GLN A 552 -4.66 -14.71 6.27
C GLN A 552 -4.36 -14.66 7.77
N VAL A 553 -5.13 -13.87 8.53
CA VAL A 553 -4.89 -13.63 9.96
C VAL A 553 -6.13 -13.85 10.82
N ASN A 554 -5.93 -14.28 12.07
CA ASN A 554 -6.99 -14.46 13.08
C ASN A 554 -7.31 -13.18 13.89
N LEU A 555 -6.78 -12.03 13.48
CA LEU A 555 -7.05 -10.72 14.11
C LEU A 555 -7.84 -9.78 13.20
N LEU A 556 -8.64 -8.90 13.81
CA LEU A 556 -9.38 -7.82 13.16
C LEU A 556 -8.81 -6.48 13.64
N VAL A 557 -8.27 -5.68 12.73
CA VAL A 557 -7.77 -4.33 13.00
C VAL A 557 -8.96 -3.38 13.05
N THR A 558 -9.16 -2.71 14.19
CA THR A 558 -10.26 -1.76 14.39
C THR A 558 -9.84 -0.32 14.15
N ARG A 559 -8.54 -0.01 14.33
CA ARG A 559 -7.91 1.28 14.01
C ARG A 559 -6.44 1.06 13.69
N ALA A 560 -5.91 1.82 12.74
CA ALA A 560 -4.48 1.97 12.50
C ALA A 560 -4.24 3.11 11.50
N ASN A 561 -3.23 3.95 11.74
CA ASN A 561 -2.81 4.96 10.79
C ASN A 561 -1.33 4.78 10.42
N LEU A 562 -1.01 5.04 9.16
CA LEU A 562 0.34 4.94 8.62
C LEU A 562 0.88 6.35 8.35
N SER A 563 2.07 6.62 8.84
CA SER A 563 2.86 7.80 8.45
C SER A 563 4.22 7.35 7.94
N THR A 564 4.74 8.00 6.91
CA THR A 564 6.08 7.75 6.40
C THR A 564 6.67 9.00 5.78
N LYS A 565 7.95 9.24 6.02
CA LYS A 565 8.71 10.32 5.40
C LYS A 565 10.03 9.77 4.91
N GLY A 566 10.24 9.76 3.60
CA GLY A 566 11.41 9.11 3.04
C GLY A 566 11.57 9.31 1.54
N ALA A 567 12.61 8.71 0.99
CA ALA A 567 12.90 8.68 -0.44
C ALA A 567 12.76 7.26 -0.98
N VAL A 568 12.09 7.12 -2.12
CA VAL A 568 12.02 5.90 -2.92
C VAL A 568 12.84 6.12 -4.17
N GLN A 569 13.78 5.22 -4.44
CA GLN A 569 14.52 5.17 -5.69
C GLN A 569 14.23 3.85 -6.38
N LEU A 570 13.84 3.91 -7.66
CA LEU A 570 13.59 2.76 -8.51
C LEU A 570 14.18 3.02 -9.89
N ASP A 571 14.96 2.05 -10.37
CA ASP A 571 15.61 2.06 -11.67
C ASP A 571 15.40 0.71 -12.35
N GLN A 572 14.96 0.73 -13.59
CA GLN A 572 14.88 -0.49 -14.40
C GLN A 572 16.24 -0.80 -15.03
N GLY A 573 16.80 -1.98 -14.70
CA GLY A 573 18.00 -2.52 -15.31
C GLY A 573 17.77 -2.96 -16.76
N SER A 574 18.87 -3.18 -17.49
CA SER A 574 18.85 -3.66 -18.89
C SER A 574 18.23 -5.05 -19.06
N ASP A 575 18.15 -5.84 -17.99
CA ASP A 575 17.48 -7.14 -17.90
C ASP A 575 15.98 -7.02 -17.58
N GLY A 576 15.48 -5.79 -17.45
CA GLY A 576 14.10 -5.49 -17.05
C GLY A 576 13.86 -5.59 -15.54
N ALA A 577 14.86 -6.00 -14.74
CA ALA A 577 14.74 -6.10 -13.29
C ALA A 577 14.73 -4.71 -12.63
N LEU A 578 13.88 -4.52 -11.63
CA LEU A 578 13.86 -3.28 -10.86
C LEU A 578 14.93 -3.32 -9.76
N LYS A 579 15.84 -2.35 -9.82
CA LYS A 579 16.80 -2.04 -8.75
C LYS A 579 16.31 -0.80 -8.01
N GLY A 580 16.74 -0.64 -6.76
CA GLY A 580 16.29 0.49 -5.95
C GLY A 580 16.05 0.14 -4.50
N GLY A 581 15.40 1.06 -3.80
CA GLY A 581 15.15 0.94 -2.38
C GLY A 581 14.32 2.07 -1.80
N PHE A 582 14.08 1.99 -0.49
CA PHE A 582 13.44 3.00 0.32
C PHE A 582 14.38 3.42 1.45
N LYS A 583 14.51 4.73 1.66
CA LYS A 583 15.24 5.32 2.78
C LYS A 583 14.39 6.34 3.50
N GLY A 584 14.13 6.16 4.79
CA GLY A 584 13.37 7.14 5.57
C GLY A 584 12.79 6.59 6.86
N ASP A 585 11.79 7.28 7.38
CA ASP A 585 11.11 6.95 8.63
C ASP A 585 9.70 6.44 8.33
N LEU A 586 9.23 5.47 9.11
CA LEU A 586 7.91 4.86 9.00
C LEU A 586 7.31 4.76 10.41
N ALA A 587 6.04 5.10 10.59
CA ALA A 587 5.34 4.94 11.85
C ALA A 587 3.95 4.36 11.64
N LEU A 588 3.60 3.37 12.46
CA LEU A 588 2.26 2.82 12.55
C LEU A 588 1.65 3.24 13.89
N GLY A 589 0.72 4.20 13.84
CA GLY A 589 0.10 4.81 15.01
C GLY A 589 -1.30 4.29 15.29
N ASN A 590 -1.73 4.48 16.54
CA ASN A 590 -3.08 4.20 17.04
C ASN A 590 -3.62 2.81 16.66
N LEU A 591 -2.75 1.80 16.61
CA LEU A 591 -3.17 0.46 16.25
C LEU A 591 -3.99 -0.16 17.37
N ALA A 592 -5.15 -0.72 17.02
CA ALA A 592 -5.93 -1.58 17.87
C ALA A 592 -6.42 -2.77 17.06
N ALA A 593 -6.25 -3.97 17.61
CA ALA A 593 -6.69 -5.21 17.01
C ALA A 593 -7.34 -6.11 18.06
N VAL A 594 -8.45 -6.72 17.65
CA VAL A 594 -9.21 -7.69 18.43
C VAL A 594 -9.10 -9.07 17.80
N ASP A 595 -9.38 -10.08 18.59
CA ASP A 595 -9.54 -11.44 18.11
C ASP A 595 -10.78 -11.56 17.20
N LYS A 596 -10.64 -12.20 16.05
CA LYS A 596 -11.78 -12.40 15.13
C LYS A 596 -12.84 -13.34 15.67
N ALA A 597 -12.46 -14.34 16.48
CA ALA A 597 -13.39 -15.34 16.96
C ALA A 597 -14.21 -14.82 18.14
N SER A 598 -13.55 -14.20 19.12
CA SER A 598 -14.17 -13.77 20.38
C SER A 598 -14.45 -12.27 20.49
N THR A 599 -13.91 -11.45 19.58
CA THR A 599 -13.93 -9.96 19.62
C THR A 599 -13.23 -9.32 20.82
N ASN A 600 -12.50 -10.09 21.62
CA ASN A 600 -11.73 -9.57 22.76
C ASN A 600 -10.48 -8.78 22.32
N ASP A 601 -10.11 -7.79 23.13
CA ASP A 601 -8.85 -7.05 23.00
C ASP A 601 -7.64 -7.99 23.00
N PHE A 602 -6.88 -7.94 21.90
CA PHE A 602 -5.68 -8.77 21.71
C PHE A 602 -4.40 -7.93 21.70
N LEU A 603 -4.34 -6.89 20.87
CA LEU A 603 -3.12 -6.12 20.61
C LEU A 603 -3.44 -4.64 20.36
N ARG A 604 -2.72 -3.74 21.03
CA ARG A 604 -2.83 -2.30 20.75
C ARG A 604 -1.51 -1.58 21.01
N TRP A 605 -1.29 -0.46 20.36
CA TRP A 605 -0.22 0.48 20.70
C TRP A 605 -0.54 1.88 20.21
N LYS A 606 0.04 2.89 20.87
CA LYS A 606 -0.08 4.28 20.42
C LYS A 606 0.82 4.57 19.23
N SER A 607 2.05 4.08 19.25
CA SER A 607 3.02 4.29 18.17
C SER A 607 4.01 3.14 18.07
N LEU A 608 4.22 2.66 16.85
CA LEU A 608 5.34 1.82 16.45
C LEU A 608 6.12 2.57 15.36
N ALA A 609 7.20 3.23 15.74
CA ALA A 609 8.02 4.05 14.85
C ALA A 609 9.32 3.34 14.49
N PHE A 610 9.70 3.42 13.21
CA PHE A 610 10.93 2.93 12.62
C PHE A 610 11.64 4.14 12.02
N ALA A 611 12.78 4.55 12.59
CA ALA A 611 13.58 5.65 12.08
C ALA A 611 14.84 5.13 11.39
N GLY A 612 15.24 5.79 10.30
CA GLY A 612 16.40 5.42 9.50
C GLY A 612 16.26 4.04 8.85
N VAL A 613 15.06 3.71 8.34
CA VAL A 613 14.84 2.51 7.53
C VAL A 613 15.60 2.67 6.22
N ASN A 614 16.37 1.65 5.84
CA ASN A 614 17.07 1.53 4.58
C ASN A 614 16.81 0.13 4.01
N ALA A 615 15.87 0.04 3.08
CA ALA A 615 15.47 -1.19 2.40
C ALA A 615 15.98 -1.18 0.96
N GLN A 616 16.79 -2.16 0.57
CA GLN A 616 17.26 -2.35 -0.81
C GLN A 616 16.50 -3.53 -1.44
N LEU A 617 16.12 -3.43 -2.71
CA LEU A 617 15.38 -4.49 -3.42
C LEU A 617 16.28 -5.59 -3.99
N SER A 618 17.45 -5.22 -4.55
CA SER A 618 18.34 -6.17 -5.23
C SER A 618 19.82 -5.83 -5.01
N PRO A 619 20.58 -6.66 -4.26
CA PRO A 619 20.08 -7.76 -3.42
C PRO A 619 19.21 -7.22 -2.28
N PHE A 620 18.23 -8.01 -1.83
CA PHE A 620 17.34 -7.57 -0.76
C PHE A 620 18.10 -7.41 0.56
N SER A 621 17.98 -6.25 1.21
CA SER A 621 18.47 -6.03 2.58
C SER A 621 17.59 -5.00 3.29
N LEU A 622 17.44 -5.14 4.60
CA LEU A 622 16.67 -4.22 5.44
C LEU A 622 17.47 -3.82 6.68
N ASN A 623 17.84 -2.55 6.77
CA ASN A 623 18.52 -2.00 7.94
C ASN A 623 17.63 -0.93 8.59
N VAL A 624 17.52 -0.93 9.91
CA VAL A 624 16.76 0.06 10.67
C VAL A 624 17.61 0.59 11.82
N GLU A 625 17.80 1.91 11.89
CA GLU A 625 18.60 2.54 12.96
C GLU A 625 17.89 2.47 14.32
N HIS A 626 16.62 2.88 14.37
CA HIS A 626 15.85 2.92 15.60
C HIS A 626 14.43 2.38 15.41
N VAL A 627 13.96 1.55 16.33
CA VAL A 627 12.56 1.14 16.46
C VAL A 627 12.07 1.57 17.84
N VAL A 628 10.91 2.21 17.92
CA VAL A 628 10.32 2.67 19.18
C VAL A 628 8.87 2.19 19.23
N LEU A 629 8.55 1.37 20.24
CA LEU A 629 7.19 0.91 20.52
C LEU A 629 6.70 1.55 21.83
N SER A 630 5.66 2.37 21.74
CA SER A 630 5.14 3.17 22.86
C SER A 630 3.70 2.83 23.19
N ASP A 631 3.40 2.79 24.49
CA ASP A 631 2.08 2.57 25.08
C ASP A 631 1.37 1.32 24.52
N TYR A 632 2.11 0.20 24.47
CA TYR A 632 1.63 -1.04 23.89
C TYR A 632 0.92 -1.93 24.91
N PHE A 633 -0.04 -2.70 24.42
CA PHE A 633 -0.68 -3.78 25.17
C PHE A 633 -0.79 -5.04 24.32
N ALA A 634 -0.51 -6.18 24.94
CA ALA A 634 -0.68 -7.49 24.33
C ALA A 634 -1.27 -8.49 25.34
N ARG A 635 -2.16 -9.37 24.84
CA ARG A 635 -2.67 -10.52 25.59
C ARG A 635 -1.93 -11.79 25.15
N VAL A 636 -1.15 -12.36 26.05
CA VAL A 636 -0.35 -13.57 25.81
C VAL A 636 -0.97 -14.70 26.62
N ILE A 637 -1.35 -15.79 25.96
CA ILE A 637 -2.00 -16.94 26.58
C ILE A 637 -1.16 -18.18 26.29
N LEU A 638 -0.75 -18.88 27.35
CA LEU A 638 -0.15 -20.21 27.28
C LEU A 638 -1.26 -21.26 27.40
N SER A 639 -1.39 -22.13 26.40
CA SER A 639 -2.43 -23.15 26.33
C SER A 639 -2.19 -24.30 27.31
N PRO A 640 -3.21 -25.15 27.59
CA PRO A 640 -3.03 -26.38 28.36
C PRO A 640 -1.98 -27.34 27.78
N GLU A 641 -1.67 -27.23 26.48
CA GLU A 641 -0.66 -28.01 25.76
C GLU A 641 0.71 -27.28 25.69
N GLY A 642 0.84 -26.11 26.31
CA GLY A 642 2.08 -25.34 26.32
C GLY A 642 2.35 -24.53 25.05
N ARG A 643 1.35 -24.29 24.18
CA ARG A 643 1.47 -23.41 23.01
C ARG A 643 1.08 -21.96 23.35
N ILE A 644 1.70 -20.99 22.67
CA ILE A 644 1.38 -19.57 22.86
C ILE A 644 0.47 -19.07 21.73
N ASN A 645 -0.60 -18.36 22.07
CA ASN A 645 -1.59 -17.81 21.14
C ASN A 645 -0.99 -16.91 20.02
N LEU A 646 0.13 -16.23 20.27
CA LEU A 646 0.84 -15.41 19.26
C LEU A 646 1.27 -16.22 18.02
N GLN A 647 1.42 -17.54 18.14
CA GLN A 647 1.76 -18.42 17.02
C GLN A 647 0.58 -18.63 16.06
N ASP A 648 -0.65 -18.39 16.51
CA ASP A 648 -1.87 -18.61 15.73
C ASP A 648 -2.38 -17.30 15.09
N ILE A 649 -1.59 -16.20 15.11
CA ILE A 649 -1.93 -14.94 14.41
C ILE A 649 -2.14 -15.19 12.92
N MET A 650 -1.26 -15.97 12.30
CA MET A 650 -1.37 -16.40 10.91
C MET A 650 -2.23 -17.67 10.83
N ARG A 651 -3.15 -17.72 9.86
CA ARG A 651 -3.93 -18.93 9.61
C ARG A 651 -3.03 -19.98 8.94
N SER A 652 -2.99 -21.18 9.50
CA SER A 652 -2.34 -22.31 8.82
C SER A 652 -3.26 -22.83 7.71
N GLN A 653 -2.70 -23.23 6.56
CA GLN A 653 -3.48 -23.73 5.41
C GLN A 653 -4.35 -24.96 5.74
N ALA A 654 -4.09 -25.64 6.86
CA ALA A 654 -4.77 -26.88 7.27
C ALA A 654 -5.70 -26.72 8.49
N GLY A 655 -5.87 -25.52 9.06
CA GLY A 655 -6.71 -25.31 10.25
C GLY A 655 -7.51 -24.02 10.13
N GLY A 656 -8.84 -24.13 10.21
CA GLY A 656 -9.77 -22.99 10.16
C GLY A 656 -9.52 -21.93 11.25
N ALA A 657 -10.34 -20.88 11.25
CA ALA A 657 -10.22 -19.76 12.18
C ALA A 657 -10.07 -20.25 13.63
N LYS A 658 -8.98 -19.86 14.29
CA LYS A 658 -8.72 -20.14 15.72
C LYS A 658 -8.86 -18.86 16.52
N SER A 659 -9.43 -18.97 17.71
CA SER A 659 -9.49 -17.86 18.66
C SER A 659 -8.10 -17.56 19.21
N LEU A 660 -7.75 -16.27 19.23
CA LEU A 660 -6.49 -15.78 19.81
C LEU A 660 -6.60 -15.53 21.31
N THR A 661 -7.81 -15.55 21.87
CA THR A 661 -8.05 -15.15 23.25
C THR A 661 -8.97 -16.09 24.05
N ASP A 662 -9.63 -17.06 23.42
CA ASP A 662 -10.45 -18.07 24.13
C ASP A 662 -9.63 -19.27 24.60
N GLU A 663 -9.95 -19.74 25.81
CA GLU A 663 -9.23 -20.83 26.47
C GLU A 663 -9.39 -22.19 25.79
N ALA A 664 -10.54 -22.45 25.14
CA ALA A 664 -10.88 -23.76 24.56
C ALA A 664 -10.34 -23.96 23.13
N SER A 665 -10.04 -22.89 22.41
CA SER A 665 -9.69 -22.97 20.97
C SER A 665 -8.22 -23.28 20.71
N VAL A 666 -7.35 -23.13 21.71
CA VAL A 666 -5.90 -23.37 21.57
C VAL A 666 -5.54 -24.86 21.71
N ALA A 667 -6.53 -25.70 22.04
CA ALA A 667 -6.42 -27.13 22.33
C ALA A 667 -6.25 -28.05 21.09
N SER A 668 -6.08 -27.49 19.88
CA SER A 668 -5.91 -28.32 18.67
C SER A 668 -4.52 -28.95 18.61
N THR A 669 -4.50 -30.26 18.33
CA THR A 669 -3.34 -31.17 18.22
C THR A 669 -2.14 -30.55 17.50
N PRO A 670 -0.90 -30.81 17.96
CA PRO A 670 0.30 -30.37 17.26
C PRO A 670 0.32 -30.96 15.85
N ALA A 671 0.35 -30.10 14.83
CA ALA A 671 0.78 -30.54 13.52
C ALA A 671 2.26 -30.95 13.64
N THR A 672 2.59 -32.20 13.29
CA THR A 672 3.97 -32.65 13.17
C THR A 672 4.72 -31.68 12.26
N PRO A 673 5.78 -31.00 12.75
CA PRO A 673 6.52 -30.06 11.93
C PRO A 673 7.19 -30.84 10.79
N LYS A 674 6.64 -30.71 9.58
CA LYS A 674 7.34 -31.12 8.37
C LYS A 674 8.59 -30.21 8.28
N PRO A 675 9.81 -30.74 8.11
CA PRO A 675 11.01 -29.93 8.00
C PRO A 675 10.83 -28.92 6.87
N ALA A 676 10.60 -27.67 7.22
CA ALA A 676 10.57 -26.58 6.25
C ALA A 676 12.02 -26.40 5.81
N ALA A 677 12.27 -26.55 4.50
CA ALA A 677 13.58 -26.28 3.92
C ALA A 677 14.07 -24.91 4.40
N THR A 678 15.23 -24.89 5.04
CA THR A 678 15.92 -23.72 5.58
C THR A 678 16.29 -22.76 4.45
N LYS A 679 15.33 -21.95 4.00
CA LYS A 679 15.65 -20.73 3.26
C LYS A 679 16.34 -19.79 4.25
N SER A 680 17.60 -19.46 3.99
CA SER A 680 18.34 -18.45 4.75
C SER A 680 17.52 -17.17 4.79
N MET A 681 17.30 -16.62 5.99
CA MET A 681 16.60 -15.35 6.10
C MET A 681 17.40 -14.25 5.38
N PRO A 682 16.71 -13.30 4.73
CA PRO A 682 17.39 -12.16 4.14
C PRO A 682 18.22 -11.37 5.18
N PRO A 683 19.26 -10.62 4.75
CA PRO A 683 20.00 -9.71 5.62
C PRO A 683 19.07 -8.65 6.22
N VAL A 684 18.83 -8.74 7.53
CA VAL A 684 18.01 -7.80 8.30
C VAL A 684 18.79 -7.36 9.53
N SER A 685 18.84 -6.06 9.80
CA SER A 685 19.45 -5.52 11.03
C SER A 685 18.61 -4.39 11.63
N ILE A 686 18.51 -4.38 12.96
CA ILE A 686 17.90 -3.33 13.78
C ILE A 686 18.92 -2.93 14.83
N LYS A 687 19.46 -1.71 14.70
CA LYS A 687 20.54 -1.23 15.58
C LYS A 687 20.04 -0.97 17.00
N LYS A 688 18.85 -0.39 17.17
CA LYS A 688 18.25 -0.13 18.48
C LYS A 688 16.73 -0.28 18.44
N LEU A 689 16.16 -1.05 19.36
CA LEU A 689 14.73 -1.17 19.64
C LEU A 689 14.46 -0.62 21.06
N VAL A 690 13.50 0.27 21.22
CA VAL A 690 13.11 0.88 22.51
C VAL A 690 11.66 0.53 22.79
N LEU A 691 11.40 0.06 24.01
CA LEU A 691 10.06 -0.24 24.51
C LEU A 691 9.68 0.78 25.58
N GLN A 692 8.45 1.29 25.56
CA GLN A 692 7.97 2.30 26.51
C GLN A 692 6.52 2.06 26.90
N GLY A 693 6.21 2.12 28.21
CA GLY A 693 4.83 2.14 28.71
C GLY A 693 4.03 0.85 28.47
N GLY A 694 4.71 -0.28 28.31
CA GLY A 694 4.09 -1.55 27.94
C GLY A 694 3.24 -2.18 29.04
N LYS A 695 2.13 -2.80 28.63
CA LYS A 695 1.25 -3.61 29.49
C LYS A 695 1.02 -4.98 28.85
N VAL A 696 1.51 -6.06 29.45
CA VAL A 696 1.28 -7.41 28.94
C VAL A 696 0.45 -8.20 29.94
N ARG A 697 -0.68 -8.72 29.49
CA ARG A 697 -1.49 -9.65 30.29
C ARG A 697 -1.12 -11.07 29.88
N PHE A 698 -0.39 -11.75 30.75
CA PHE A 698 0.01 -13.14 30.54
C PHE A 698 -0.93 -14.07 31.32
N THR A 699 -1.56 -15.01 30.64
CA THR A 699 -2.42 -16.03 31.27
C THR A 699 -1.86 -17.41 30.98
N ASP A 700 -1.57 -18.16 32.04
CA ASP A 700 -1.10 -19.53 31.98
C ASP A 700 -2.25 -20.51 32.26
N ASN A 701 -2.71 -21.18 31.19
CA ASN A 701 -3.73 -22.23 31.26
C ASN A 701 -3.14 -23.65 31.32
N PHE A 702 -1.81 -23.81 31.33
CA PHE A 702 -1.12 -25.08 31.60
C PHE A 702 -1.27 -25.52 33.07
N ILE A 703 -1.59 -24.57 33.95
CA ILE A 703 -1.90 -24.80 35.37
C ILE A 703 -3.40 -24.61 35.61
N LYS A 704 -3.97 -25.41 36.53
CA LYS A 704 -5.38 -25.33 36.94
C LYS A 704 -5.47 -25.20 38.47
N PRO A 705 -6.23 -24.23 39.03
CA PRO A 705 -6.84 -23.09 38.32
C PRO A 705 -5.80 -22.24 37.58
N ASN A 706 -6.21 -21.48 36.55
CA ASN A 706 -5.25 -20.75 35.72
C ASN A 706 -4.62 -19.58 36.47
N TYR A 707 -3.38 -19.25 36.09
CA TYR A 707 -2.65 -18.13 36.66
C TYR A 707 -2.62 -16.96 35.67
N THR A 708 -2.89 -15.74 36.14
CA THR A 708 -2.72 -14.53 35.32
C THR A 708 -1.72 -13.59 35.97
N ALA A 709 -0.71 -13.20 35.20
CA ALA A 709 0.26 -12.17 35.54
C ALA A 709 0.02 -10.90 34.72
N ASN A 710 -0.01 -9.77 35.41
CA ASN A 710 -0.07 -8.45 34.79
C ASN A 710 1.33 -7.85 34.81
N LEU A 711 1.94 -7.74 33.63
CA LEU A 711 3.17 -7.00 33.46
C LEU A 711 2.82 -5.55 33.12
N ALA A 712 3.35 -4.60 33.87
CA ALA A 712 3.10 -3.17 33.72
C ALA A 712 4.40 -2.37 33.65
N ALA A 713 4.31 -1.16 33.10
CA ALA A 713 5.45 -0.27 32.92
C ALA A 713 6.65 -0.95 32.23
N LEU A 714 6.38 -1.89 31.32
CA LEU A 714 7.45 -2.57 30.57
C LEU A 714 8.13 -1.57 29.64
N GLY A 715 9.44 -1.43 29.83
CA GLY A 715 10.26 -0.55 29.02
C GLY A 715 11.71 -1.01 28.98
N GLY A 716 12.52 -0.34 28.15
CA GLY A 716 13.93 -0.66 28.01
C GLY A 716 14.38 -0.73 26.56
N MET A 717 15.49 -1.44 26.32
CA MET A 717 16.23 -1.37 25.08
C MET A 717 16.79 -2.72 24.58
N VAL A 718 16.40 -3.00 23.34
CA VAL A 718 16.96 -3.86 22.30
C VAL A 718 18.20 -3.30 21.57
N SER A 719 19.41 -3.85 21.52
CA SER A 719 20.49 -3.27 20.67
C SER A 719 21.25 -4.31 19.86
N GLY A 720 21.34 -4.11 18.54
CA GLY A 720 22.11 -4.98 17.64
C GLY A 720 21.38 -6.27 17.23
N LEU A 721 20.07 -6.22 17.03
CA LEU A 721 19.30 -7.34 16.45
C LEU A 721 19.71 -7.52 14.98
N SER A 722 20.15 -8.70 14.56
CA SER A 722 20.43 -8.96 13.14
C SER A 722 20.30 -10.43 12.77
N SER A 723 19.99 -10.71 11.51
CA SER A 723 19.94 -12.09 10.97
C SER A 723 21.32 -12.72 10.77
N ASN A 724 22.41 -12.00 11.05
CA ASN A 724 23.76 -12.57 11.08
C ASN A 724 23.90 -13.56 12.24
N ALA A 725 24.23 -14.81 11.93
CA ALA A 725 24.40 -15.92 12.86
C ALA A 725 25.51 -15.72 13.93
N LYS A 726 26.43 -14.76 13.74
CA LYS A 726 27.47 -14.42 14.71
C LYS A 726 27.10 -13.24 15.61
N SER A 727 26.02 -12.51 15.30
CA SER A 727 25.61 -11.35 16.08
C SER A 727 24.83 -11.76 17.33
N MET A 728 24.94 -10.99 18.41
CA MET A 728 24.15 -11.14 19.63
C MET A 728 23.67 -9.75 20.05
N ALA A 729 22.37 -9.55 20.12
CA ALA A 729 21.74 -8.31 20.51
C ALA A 729 21.77 -8.13 22.03
N THR A 730 22.17 -6.97 22.53
CA THR A 730 22.15 -6.65 23.96
C THR A 730 20.73 -6.25 24.38
N VAL A 731 20.24 -6.83 25.47
CA VAL A 731 18.91 -6.60 26.04
C VAL A 731 19.07 -5.93 27.40
N ASP A 732 18.30 -4.89 27.66
CA ASP A 732 18.13 -4.28 28.99
C ASP A 732 16.68 -3.81 29.14
N LEU A 733 15.85 -4.59 29.81
CA LEU A 733 14.43 -4.35 30.02
C LEU A 733 14.13 -4.22 31.52
N HIS A 734 13.15 -3.39 31.83
CA HIS A 734 12.62 -3.20 33.17
C HIS A 734 11.10 -3.12 33.14
N GLY A 735 10.48 -3.33 34.29
CA GLY A 735 9.05 -3.14 34.47
C GLY A 735 8.59 -3.68 35.80
N GLN A 736 7.33 -4.09 35.86
CA GLN A 736 6.74 -4.69 37.05
C GLN A 736 5.92 -5.92 36.67
N VAL A 737 5.97 -6.98 37.47
CA VAL A 737 5.07 -8.15 37.39
C VAL A 737 4.24 -8.17 38.65
N ASN A 738 2.92 -8.02 38.53
CA ASN A 738 2.01 -7.95 39.69
C ASN A 738 2.52 -6.97 40.78
N ASN A 739 2.96 -5.77 40.36
CA ASN A 739 3.57 -4.71 41.19
C ASN A 739 4.99 -4.98 41.73
N ALA A 740 5.59 -6.14 41.45
CA ALA A 740 6.96 -6.47 41.83
C ALA A 740 7.95 -5.97 40.76
N PRO A 741 9.05 -5.26 41.11
CA PRO A 741 10.06 -4.82 40.15
C PRO A 741 10.66 -6.00 39.38
N LEU A 742 10.73 -5.87 38.06
CA LEU A 742 11.33 -6.81 37.11
C LEU A 742 12.48 -6.13 36.38
N LYS A 743 13.61 -6.82 36.26
CA LYS A 743 14.73 -6.42 35.39
C LYS A 743 15.22 -7.61 34.58
N ILE A 744 15.50 -7.41 33.31
CA ILE A 744 16.01 -8.43 32.38
C ILE A 744 17.18 -7.81 31.62
N ALA A 745 18.39 -8.37 31.73
CA ALA A 745 19.56 -7.88 31.03
C ALA A 745 20.37 -9.05 30.43
N GLY A 746 20.99 -8.86 29.27
CA GLY A 746 21.80 -9.90 28.68
C GLY A 746 21.99 -9.76 27.17
N LYS A 747 22.15 -10.89 26.49
CA LYS A 747 22.36 -10.97 25.05
C LYS A 747 21.46 -12.03 24.42
N VAL A 748 20.91 -11.76 23.23
CA VAL A 748 20.01 -12.68 22.51
C VAL A 748 20.23 -12.61 21.00
N ASN A 749 20.03 -13.70 20.27
CA ASN A 749 19.85 -13.67 18.82
C ASN A 749 18.64 -14.51 18.40
N PRO A 750 17.45 -13.90 18.26
CA PRO A 750 16.26 -14.61 17.81
C PRO A 750 16.21 -14.81 16.28
N LEU A 751 17.12 -14.19 15.51
CA LEU A 751 17.10 -14.19 14.04
C LEU A 751 18.12 -15.15 13.40
N LYS A 752 18.88 -15.93 14.19
CA LYS A 752 19.87 -16.91 13.68
C LYS A 752 19.24 -18.21 13.15
N GLY A 753 17.94 -18.42 13.38
CA GLY A 753 17.24 -19.70 13.13
C GLY A 753 17.36 -20.69 14.29
N GLU A 754 18.52 -20.74 14.95
CA GLU A 754 18.72 -21.43 16.24
C GLU A 754 18.74 -20.42 17.39
N LEU A 755 18.05 -20.74 18.49
CA LEU A 755 17.95 -19.87 19.66
C LEU A 755 19.32 -19.78 20.37
N ALA A 756 19.90 -18.58 20.39
CA ALA A 756 21.09 -18.27 21.20
C ALA A 756 20.76 -17.15 22.18
N LEU A 757 21.02 -17.35 23.47
CA LEU A 757 20.77 -16.35 24.50
C LEU A 757 21.72 -16.50 25.69
N ASP A 758 21.98 -15.40 26.38
CA ASP A 758 22.68 -15.30 27.67
C ASP A 758 22.01 -14.17 28.44
N ILE A 759 20.96 -14.51 29.20
CA ILE A 759 20.06 -13.56 29.85
C ILE A 759 20.13 -13.75 31.36
N LYS A 760 20.21 -12.64 32.08
CA LYS A 760 19.92 -12.55 33.51
C LYS A 760 18.60 -11.84 33.73
N ALA A 761 17.74 -12.38 34.57
CA ALA A 761 16.52 -11.68 34.99
C ALA A 761 16.36 -11.74 36.50
N GLU A 762 15.83 -10.68 37.08
CA GLU A 762 15.49 -10.61 38.50
C GLU A 762 14.08 -10.06 38.69
N VAL A 763 13.36 -10.66 39.64
CA VAL A 763 12.12 -10.14 40.20
C VAL A 763 12.32 -10.02 41.70
N LYS A 764 11.97 -8.88 42.31
CA LYS A 764 12.17 -8.65 43.76
C LYS A 764 10.85 -8.50 44.48
N SER A 765 10.72 -9.18 45.62
CA SER A 765 9.60 -9.03 46.55
C SER A 765 8.20 -9.20 45.94
N MET A 766 8.03 -10.16 45.03
CA MET A 766 6.74 -10.52 44.45
C MET A 766 5.86 -11.27 45.45
N GLU A 767 4.58 -10.93 45.52
CA GLU A 767 3.64 -11.64 46.40
C GLU A 767 3.49 -13.11 45.97
N LEU A 768 3.63 -14.04 46.91
CA LEU A 768 3.56 -15.48 46.65
C LEU A 768 2.13 -16.03 46.61
N ALA A 769 1.17 -15.40 47.30
CA ALA A 769 -0.20 -15.91 47.38
C ALA A 769 -0.86 -16.13 45.98
N PRO A 770 -0.70 -15.23 44.99
CA PRO A 770 -1.17 -15.46 43.61
C PRO A 770 -0.55 -16.67 42.90
N LEU A 771 0.59 -17.18 43.37
CA LEU A 771 1.27 -18.36 42.81
C LEU A 771 0.76 -19.69 43.40
N SER A 772 -0.26 -19.64 44.26
CA SER A 772 -0.92 -20.83 44.82
C SER A 772 -1.29 -21.90 43.78
N PRO A 773 -1.75 -21.59 42.55
CA PRO A 773 -2.04 -22.63 41.56
C PRO A 773 -0.83 -23.51 41.20
N TYR A 774 0.38 -22.94 41.14
CA TYR A 774 1.61 -23.71 40.91
C TYR A 774 1.97 -24.56 42.13
N SER A 775 1.89 -23.97 43.33
CA SER A 775 2.18 -24.69 44.58
C SER A 775 1.20 -25.84 44.83
N GLY A 776 -0.10 -25.64 44.57
CA GLY A 776 -1.10 -26.69 44.65
C GLY A 776 -0.80 -27.86 43.71
N LYS A 777 -0.47 -27.59 42.43
CA LYS A 777 -0.16 -28.64 41.44
C LYS A 777 1.09 -29.44 41.81
N TYR A 778 2.18 -28.77 42.21
CA TYR A 778 3.52 -29.38 42.31
C TYR A 778 4.03 -29.66 43.73
N VAL A 779 3.45 -29.02 44.76
CA VAL A 779 3.82 -29.16 46.17
C VAL A 779 2.66 -29.72 47.01
N GLY A 780 1.41 -29.53 46.55
CA GLY A 780 0.20 -30.06 47.19
C GLY A 780 -0.44 -29.14 48.23
N TYR A 781 0.03 -27.91 48.36
CA TYR A 781 -0.46 -26.93 49.34
C TYR A 781 -0.61 -25.54 48.70
N GLY A 782 -1.68 -24.82 49.06
CA GLY A 782 -1.84 -23.41 48.70
C GLY A 782 -0.90 -22.51 49.51
N ILE A 783 -0.61 -21.30 49.01
CA ILE A 783 0.22 -20.33 49.72
C ILE A 783 -0.68 -19.25 50.33
N GLU A 784 -0.65 -19.09 51.65
CA GLU A 784 -1.43 -18.05 52.34
C GLU A 784 -0.73 -16.70 52.26
N LYS A 785 0.59 -16.68 52.49
CA LYS A 785 1.39 -15.45 52.48
C LYS A 785 2.86 -15.73 52.25
N GLY A 786 3.58 -14.67 51.88
CA GLY A 786 5.03 -14.63 51.71
C GLY A 786 5.43 -13.80 50.50
N LYS A 787 6.71 -13.46 50.42
CA LYS A 787 7.29 -12.76 49.28
C LYS A 787 8.36 -13.59 48.60
N LEU A 788 8.50 -13.42 47.30
CA LEU A 788 9.45 -14.11 46.44
C LEU A 788 10.36 -13.10 45.75
N SER A 789 11.67 -13.26 45.93
CA SER A 789 12.65 -12.72 45.00
C SER A 789 13.27 -13.85 44.21
N PHE A 790 13.35 -13.68 42.89
CA PHE A 790 13.79 -14.71 41.97
C PHE A 790 14.83 -14.13 41.03
N GLU A 791 16.01 -14.76 40.99
CA GLU A 791 17.10 -14.39 40.09
C GLU A 791 17.40 -15.58 39.17
N VAL A 792 17.47 -15.33 37.87
CA VAL A 792 17.80 -16.35 36.87
C VAL A 792 18.96 -15.90 36.01
N ALA A 793 19.83 -16.84 35.63
CA ALA A 793 20.87 -16.64 34.63
C ALA A 793 20.85 -17.82 33.65
N TYR A 794 20.31 -17.59 32.46
CA TYR A 794 20.06 -18.61 31.44
C TYR A 794 20.95 -18.37 30.23
N LYS A 795 21.68 -19.41 29.83
CA LYS A 795 22.52 -19.43 28.64
C LYS A 795 22.12 -20.58 27.73
N VAL A 796 21.81 -20.29 26.48
CA VAL A 796 21.61 -21.27 25.41
C VAL A 796 22.68 -21.05 24.36
N GLU A 797 23.51 -22.07 24.15
CA GLU A 797 24.57 -22.12 23.14
C GLU A 797 24.61 -23.53 22.56
N ASP A 798 24.69 -23.65 21.23
CA ASP A 798 24.69 -24.94 20.50
C ASP A 798 23.56 -25.88 20.95
N ARG A 799 22.35 -25.33 21.08
CA ARG A 799 21.14 -26.04 21.54
C ARG A 799 21.25 -26.64 22.96
N LYS A 800 22.25 -26.27 23.74
CA LYS A 800 22.41 -26.66 25.15
C LYS A 800 22.00 -25.52 26.08
N LEU A 801 21.07 -25.80 26.99
CA LEU A 801 20.67 -24.87 28.04
C LEU A 801 21.52 -25.09 29.29
N THR A 802 22.08 -24.01 29.82
CA THR A 802 22.63 -23.91 31.18
C THR A 802 21.86 -22.82 31.91
N ALA A 803 21.30 -23.13 33.06
CA ALA A 803 20.42 -22.21 33.76
C ALA A 803 20.68 -22.27 35.28
N GLU A 804 20.93 -21.10 35.87
CA GLU A 804 21.00 -20.92 37.33
C GLU A 804 19.72 -20.23 37.80
N ASN A 805 19.14 -20.73 38.89
CA ASN A 805 17.89 -20.21 39.46
C ASN A 805 18.08 -20.02 40.96
N ARG A 806 18.14 -18.78 41.43
CA ARG A 806 18.17 -18.46 42.85
C ARG A 806 16.81 -17.99 43.31
N LEU A 807 16.23 -18.71 44.25
CA LEU A 807 14.91 -18.49 44.81
C LEU A 807 15.06 -18.03 46.26
N ILE A 808 14.60 -16.83 46.57
CA ILE A 808 14.59 -16.25 47.92
C ILE A 808 13.15 -16.07 48.35
N LEU A 809 12.70 -16.86 49.32
CA LEU A 809 11.34 -16.82 49.86
C LEU A 809 11.38 -16.19 51.25
N ASP A 810 10.57 -15.16 51.48
CA ASP A 810 10.49 -14.43 52.75
C ASP A 810 9.11 -14.64 53.39
N GLN A 811 9.11 -15.14 54.63
CA GLN A 811 7.92 -15.46 55.42
C GLN A 811 6.90 -16.40 54.74
N LEU A 812 7.37 -17.35 53.91
CA LEU A 812 6.51 -18.34 53.27
C LEU A 812 5.67 -19.11 54.32
N THR A 813 4.35 -19.10 54.14
CA THR A 813 3.40 -19.89 54.91
C THR A 813 2.45 -20.63 53.97
N PHE A 814 2.35 -21.95 54.12
CA PHE A 814 1.39 -22.79 53.40
C PHE A 814 0.07 -22.85 54.15
N GLY A 815 -1.04 -22.88 53.40
CA GLY A 815 -2.38 -23.09 53.92
C GLY A 815 -2.79 -24.56 53.85
N GLU A 816 -4.08 -24.80 53.58
CA GLU A 816 -4.62 -26.15 53.49
C GLU A 816 -4.07 -26.95 52.29
N ARG A 817 -4.15 -28.27 52.42
CA ARG A 817 -3.75 -29.21 51.39
C ARG A 817 -4.74 -29.16 50.21
N VAL A 818 -4.21 -29.24 49.00
CA VAL A 818 -5.00 -29.25 47.76
C VAL A 818 -5.17 -30.69 47.25
N GLU A 819 -6.40 -31.12 47.03
CA GLU A 819 -6.70 -32.44 46.44
C GLU A 819 -6.32 -32.49 44.95
N GLY A 820 -5.84 -33.65 44.48
CA GLY A 820 -5.43 -33.84 43.07
C GLY A 820 -4.02 -33.35 42.71
N SER A 821 -3.16 -33.05 43.70
CA SER A 821 -1.78 -32.64 43.45
C SER A 821 -0.93 -33.76 42.83
N THR A 822 0.04 -33.40 41.98
CA THR A 822 1.06 -34.34 41.48
C THR A 822 2.14 -34.66 42.51
N ALA A 823 2.19 -33.88 43.59
CA ALA A 823 3.02 -34.15 44.76
C ALA A 823 2.43 -35.31 45.57
N GLY A 824 3.27 -36.27 45.95
CA GLY A 824 2.92 -37.30 46.93
C GLY A 824 2.68 -36.71 48.33
N ASN A 825 2.62 -37.56 49.37
CA ASN A 825 2.34 -37.16 50.75
C ASN A 825 3.55 -36.44 51.42
N LEU A 826 3.95 -35.28 50.89
CA LEU A 826 5.12 -34.53 51.35
C LEU A 826 4.80 -33.74 52.63
N PRO A 827 5.59 -33.88 53.72
CA PRO A 827 5.46 -33.07 54.93
C PRO A 827 6.13 -31.69 54.75
N VAL A 828 5.50 -30.84 53.93
CA VAL A 828 6.06 -29.54 53.50
C VAL A 828 6.38 -28.58 54.65
N HIS A 829 5.62 -28.62 55.75
CA HIS A 829 5.85 -27.77 56.91
C HIS A 829 7.20 -28.03 57.58
N LEU A 830 7.61 -29.31 57.67
CA LEU A 830 8.91 -29.68 58.21
C LEU A 830 10.06 -29.21 57.31
N ALA A 831 9.88 -29.34 55.99
CA ALA A 831 10.88 -28.85 55.02
C ALA A 831 11.04 -27.32 55.10
N VAL A 832 9.95 -26.57 55.25
CA VAL A 832 10.01 -25.12 55.49
C VAL A 832 10.73 -24.82 56.80
N ALA A 833 10.44 -25.55 57.89
CA ALA A 833 11.12 -25.35 59.18
C ALA A 833 12.64 -25.60 59.12
N LEU A 834 13.09 -26.56 58.32
CA LEU A 834 14.51 -26.88 58.13
C LEU A 834 15.25 -25.89 57.21
N LEU A 835 14.56 -25.35 56.20
CA LEU A 835 15.15 -24.45 55.21
C LEU A 835 15.13 -22.98 55.64
N ARG A 836 14.13 -22.59 56.45
CA ARG A 836 13.90 -21.21 56.91
C ARG A 836 14.94 -20.78 57.94
N ASP A 837 15.59 -19.65 57.71
CA ASP A 837 16.52 -19.04 58.66
C ASP A 837 15.82 -18.30 59.83
N ARG A 838 16.62 -17.68 60.70
CA ARG A 838 16.10 -16.89 61.84
C ARG A 838 15.26 -15.67 61.45
N ASN A 839 15.45 -15.12 60.25
CA ASN A 839 14.70 -13.97 59.74
C ASN A 839 13.42 -14.39 59.01
N GLY A 840 13.28 -15.68 58.74
CA GLY A 840 12.17 -16.21 57.98
C GLY A 840 12.42 -16.36 56.48
N VAL A 841 13.69 -16.33 56.06
CA VAL A 841 14.11 -16.40 54.67
C VAL A 841 14.57 -17.80 54.31
N ILE A 842 14.21 -18.25 53.11
CA ILE A 842 14.69 -19.48 52.47
C ILE A 842 15.39 -19.07 51.18
N ASP A 843 16.70 -19.32 51.06
CA ASP A 843 17.51 -19.02 49.89
C ASP A 843 18.02 -20.32 49.26
N ILE A 844 17.57 -20.62 48.03
CA ILE A 844 17.85 -21.87 47.33
C ILE A 844 18.41 -21.55 45.95
N ASN A 845 19.58 -22.11 45.64
CA ASN A 845 20.14 -22.09 44.28
C ASN A 845 19.94 -23.44 43.59
N LEU A 846 19.32 -23.41 42.41
CA LEU A 846 18.91 -24.58 41.62
C LEU A 846 19.56 -24.52 40.23
N PRO A 847 20.79 -25.03 40.06
CA PRO A 847 21.41 -25.16 38.75
C PRO A 847 20.73 -26.29 37.97
N ILE A 848 20.39 -26.01 36.72
CA ILE A 848 19.79 -26.95 35.78
C ILE A 848 20.50 -26.84 34.42
N GLY A 849 20.58 -27.95 33.70
CA GLY A 849 21.14 -27.95 32.34
C GLY A 849 20.71 -29.17 31.56
N GLY A 850 20.76 -29.06 30.23
CA GLY A 850 20.43 -30.15 29.31
C GLY A 850 20.38 -29.70 27.86
N SER A 851 20.05 -30.62 26.96
CA SER A 851 19.91 -30.34 25.53
C SER A 851 18.47 -29.98 25.17
N LEU A 852 18.28 -28.98 24.32
CA LEU A 852 16.99 -28.63 23.72
C LEU A 852 16.52 -29.63 22.65
N ASP A 853 17.37 -30.59 22.28
CA ASP A 853 17.03 -31.69 21.37
C ASP A 853 16.37 -32.87 22.07
N ASP A 854 16.42 -32.93 23.40
CA ASP A 854 15.79 -34.01 24.15
C ASP A 854 14.27 -33.77 24.23
N PRO A 855 13.42 -34.62 23.62
CA PRO A 855 11.97 -34.44 23.62
C PRO A 855 11.33 -34.59 25.02
N GLN A 856 12.04 -35.15 26.00
CA GLN A 856 11.60 -35.22 27.39
C GLN A 856 12.09 -34.03 28.24
N PHE A 857 12.86 -33.11 27.66
CA PHE A 857 13.43 -31.97 28.36
C PHE A 857 12.37 -30.91 28.70
N SER A 858 12.11 -30.71 29.99
CA SER A 858 11.22 -29.66 30.51
C SER A 858 11.89 -28.92 31.66
N VAL A 859 12.15 -27.62 31.47
CA VAL A 859 12.75 -26.73 32.48
C VAL A 859 11.92 -26.72 33.76
N GLY A 860 10.60 -26.56 33.64
CA GLY A 860 9.68 -26.55 34.78
C GLY A 860 9.66 -27.90 35.52
N GLY A 861 9.61 -29.01 34.78
CA GLY A 861 9.65 -30.35 35.37
C GLY A 861 10.96 -30.64 36.12
N LEU A 862 12.09 -30.16 35.60
CA LEU A 862 13.39 -30.28 36.26
C LEU A 862 13.46 -29.44 37.54
N ILE A 863 13.02 -28.18 37.51
CA ILE A 863 12.99 -27.32 38.69
C ILE A 863 12.12 -27.96 39.79
N VAL A 864 10.92 -28.41 39.44
CA VAL A 864 10.03 -29.10 40.38
C VAL A 864 10.70 -30.35 40.95
N ARG A 865 11.33 -31.19 40.10
CA ARG A 865 12.01 -32.40 40.55
C ARG A 865 13.16 -32.09 41.51
N VAL A 866 13.96 -31.05 41.25
CA VAL A 866 15.05 -30.65 42.16
C VAL A 866 14.50 -30.15 43.49
N ILE A 867 13.42 -29.35 43.49
CA ILE A 867 12.76 -28.87 44.71
C ILE A 867 12.17 -30.04 45.51
N VAL A 868 11.44 -30.95 44.86
CA VAL A 868 10.87 -32.15 45.50
C VAL A 868 11.98 -33.04 46.06
N ASN A 869 13.08 -33.23 45.33
CA ASN A 869 14.24 -33.98 45.81
C ASN A 869 14.95 -33.29 46.99
N LEU A 870 15.02 -31.96 47.00
CA LEU A 870 15.58 -31.20 48.12
C LEU A 870 14.73 -31.39 49.39
N ILE A 871 13.39 -31.28 49.25
CA ILE A 871 12.42 -31.56 50.32
C ILE A 871 12.52 -33.02 50.76
N GLY A 872 12.59 -33.97 49.82
CA GLY A 872 12.73 -35.40 50.10
C GLY A 872 14.01 -35.73 50.87
N LYS A 873 15.16 -35.16 50.47
CA LYS A 873 16.44 -35.32 51.17
C LYS A 873 16.42 -34.72 52.57
N ALA A 874 15.72 -33.60 52.77
CA ALA A 874 15.54 -33.00 54.09
C ALA A 874 14.83 -33.95 55.08
N LEU A 875 14.04 -34.91 54.58
CA LEU A 875 13.29 -35.86 55.40
C LEU A 875 14.06 -37.14 55.68
N THR A 876 14.75 -37.68 54.69
CA THR A 876 15.48 -38.94 54.85
C THR A 876 16.83 -38.76 55.55
N ALA A 877 17.43 -37.57 55.47
CA ALA A 877 18.72 -37.28 56.08
C ALA A 877 18.82 -35.80 56.54
N PRO A 878 18.06 -35.36 57.56
CA PRO A 878 18.00 -33.95 57.97
C PRO A 878 19.35 -33.39 58.44
N PHE A 879 20.21 -34.22 59.05
CA PHE A 879 21.57 -33.83 59.44
C PHE A 879 22.53 -33.71 58.26
N ALA A 880 22.32 -34.45 57.16
CA ALA A 880 23.14 -34.29 55.95
C ALA A 880 22.90 -32.92 55.28
N LEU A 881 21.67 -32.41 55.35
CA LEU A 881 21.32 -31.06 54.89
C LEU A 881 21.93 -29.97 55.77
N ILE A 882 21.93 -30.15 57.10
CA ILE A 882 22.64 -29.24 58.01
C ILE A 882 24.16 -29.29 57.76
N GLY A 883 24.68 -30.49 57.53
CA GLY A 883 26.10 -30.73 57.29
C GLY A 883 26.63 -30.13 56.00
N SER A 884 25.82 -30.07 54.94
CA SER A 884 26.20 -29.39 53.69
C SER A 884 26.23 -27.86 53.83
N LEU A 885 25.45 -27.29 54.76
CA LEU A 885 25.37 -25.84 54.99
C LEU A 885 26.37 -25.32 56.03
N PHE A 886 26.61 -26.08 57.09
CA PHE A 886 27.44 -25.65 58.24
C PHE A 886 28.75 -26.45 58.40
N GLY A 887 28.94 -27.52 57.62
CA GLY A 887 30.13 -28.38 57.64
C GLY A 887 30.01 -29.57 58.61
N GLY A 888 30.42 -30.76 58.18
CA GLY A 888 30.29 -32.02 58.92
C GLY A 888 29.01 -32.75 58.51
N GLY A 889 29.14 -33.87 57.78
CA GLY A 889 28.02 -34.54 57.10
C GLY A 889 27.03 -35.24 58.04
N GLU A 890 26.57 -36.43 57.65
CA GLU A 890 25.63 -37.24 58.44
C GLU A 890 26.11 -37.54 59.88
N GLU A 891 27.41 -37.43 60.12
CA GLU A 891 28.03 -37.56 61.44
C GLU A 891 27.60 -36.53 62.49
N LEU A 892 26.89 -35.47 62.10
CA LEU A 892 26.23 -34.55 63.05
C LEU A 892 25.01 -35.17 63.73
N SER A 893 24.52 -36.32 63.27
CA SER A 893 23.39 -37.02 63.89
C SER A 893 23.77 -37.83 65.12
N TRP A 894 25.03 -37.85 65.53
CA TRP A 894 25.46 -38.46 66.80
C TRP A 894 26.70 -37.78 67.40
N LEU A 895 26.93 -38.04 68.67
CA LEU A 895 28.08 -37.59 69.45
C LEU A 895 28.74 -38.79 70.14
N GLU A 896 30.02 -39.05 69.87
CA GLU A 896 30.72 -40.20 70.46
C GLU A 896 31.36 -39.87 71.80
N PHE A 897 31.51 -40.86 72.67
CA PHE A 897 32.12 -40.74 73.99
C PHE A 897 33.14 -41.86 74.23
N ASP A 898 34.12 -41.60 75.11
CA ASP A 898 35.02 -42.63 75.60
C ASP A 898 34.25 -43.66 76.47
N ALA A 899 34.72 -44.90 76.47
CA ALA A 899 34.10 -45.99 77.23
C ALA A 899 34.01 -45.65 78.72
N GLY A 900 32.81 -45.79 79.31
CA GLY A 900 32.51 -45.49 80.71
C GLY A 900 32.48 -44.01 81.09
N ARG A 901 32.67 -43.09 80.14
CA ARG A 901 32.71 -41.65 80.37
C ARG A 901 31.60 -40.89 79.63
N ALA A 902 31.25 -39.73 80.18
CA ALA A 902 30.30 -38.78 79.59
C ALA A 902 30.94 -37.40 79.34
N ALA A 903 32.27 -37.32 79.42
CA ALA A 903 33.00 -36.09 79.12
C ALA A 903 33.07 -35.87 77.60
N ILE A 904 32.83 -34.63 77.16
CA ILE A 904 32.93 -34.25 75.75
C ILE A 904 34.40 -34.02 75.42
N THR A 905 34.93 -34.74 74.43
CA THR A 905 36.31 -34.57 73.96
C THR A 905 36.41 -33.38 72.99
N GLN A 906 37.61 -32.86 72.77
CA GLN A 906 37.85 -31.71 71.88
C GLN A 906 37.35 -31.96 70.44
N ALA A 907 37.46 -33.20 69.94
CA ALA A 907 36.95 -33.58 68.62
C ALA A 907 35.41 -33.52 68.53
N GLN A 908 34.72 -33.86 69.62
CA GLN A 908 33.26 -33.88 69.71
C GLN A 908 32.70 -32.49 70.00
N GLU A 909 33.48 -31.63 70.66
CA GLU A 909 33.15 -30.22 70.85
C GLU A 909 32.99 -29.47 69.52
N ALA A 910 33.83 -29.77 68.52
CA ALA A 910 33.71 -29.19 67.19
C ALA A 910 32.37 -29.56 66.51
N LYS A 911 31.92 -30.81 66.64
CA LYS A 911 30.61 -31.26 66.12
C LYS A 911 29.45 -30.53 66.80
N LEU A 912 29.53 -30.37 68.12
CA LEU A 912 28.50 -29.64 68.87
C LEU A 912 28.49 -28.14 68.54
N LYS A 913 29.64 -27.51 68.27
CA LYS A 913 29.72 -26.12 67.79
C LYS A 913 28.97 -25.94 66.47
N THR A 914 29.19 -26.84 65.51
CA THR A 914 28.46 -26.82 64.24
C THR A 914 26.96 -27.03 64.47
N LEU A 915 26.58 -28.03 65.26
CA LEU A 915 25.16 -28.33 65.54
C LEU A 915 24.47 -27.17 66.25
N ALA A 916 25.12 -26.53 67.24
CA ALA A 916 24.59 -25.36 67.93
C ALA A 916 24.41 -24.17 66.99
N LYS A 917 25.39 -23.93 66.09
CA LYS A 917 25.27 -22.89 65.06
C LYS A 917 24.07 -23.17 64.14
N ALA A 918 23.90 -24.42 63.70
CA ALA A 918 22.78 -24.82 62.86
C ALA A 918 21.42 -24.63 63.54
N LEU A 919 21.29 -25.07 64.81
CA LEU A 919 20.05 -24.91 65.58
C LEU A 919 19.74 -23.44 65.88
N THR A 920 20.76 -22.60 66.07
CA THR A 920 20.59 -21.15 66.26
C THR A 920 20.09 -20.48 64.98
N GLU A 921 20.64 -20.85 63.83
CA GLU A 921 20.21 -20.34 62.52
C GLU A 921 18.87 -20.93 62.04
N ARG A 922 18.33 -21.95 62.72
CA ARG A 922 17.06 -22.63 62.38
C ARG A 922 16.12 -22.69 63.58
N PRO A 923 15.49 -21.59 64.00
CA PRO A 923 14.74 -21.51 65.26
C PRO A 923 13.49 -22.41 65.33
N ALA A 924 12.93 -22.79 64.18
CA ALA A 924 11.74 -23.63 64.10
C ALA A 924 12.00 -25.12 64.39
N VAL A 925 13.27 -25.56 64.39
CA VAL A 925 13.64 -26.97 64.53
C VAL A 925 13.85 -27.33 66.00
N LYS A 926 13.33 -28.48 66.42
CA LYS A 926 13.55 -29.05 67.76
C LYS A 926 14.57 -30.18 67.68
N LEU A 927 15.40 -30.33 68.72
CA LEU A 927 16.40 -31.39 68.83
C LEU A 927 15.98 -32.39 69.90
N GLU A 928 15.94 -33.67 69.53
CA GLU A 928 15.82 -34.79 70.47
C GLU A 928 17.17 -35.47 70.63
N ILE A 929 17.57 -35.75 71.87
CA ILE A 929 18.82 -36.41 72.22
C ILE A 929 18.52 -37.75 72.89
N THR A 930 19.06 -38.83 72.34
CA THR A 930 18.96 -40.17 72.93
C THR A 930 20.35 -40.68 73.30
N GLY A 931 20.61 -40.85 74.59
CA GLY A 931 21.88 -41.40 75.06
C GLY A 931 21.97 -42.91 74.85
N ARG A 932 23.15 -43.43 74.51
CA ARG A 932 23.45 -44.86 74.43
C ARG A 932 24.68 -45.23 75.27
N ALA A 933 24.64 -46.43 75.81
CA ALA A 933 25.77 -47.08 76.46
C ALA A 933 25.93 -48.50 75.89
N ASP A 934 27.17 -48.90 75.63
CA ASP A 934 27.53 -50.22 75.13
C ASP A 934 27.83 -51.18 76.29
N PRO A 935 27.04 -52.25 76.51
CA PRO A 935 27.26 -53.16 77.63
C PRO A 935 28.63 -53.85 77.63
N GLU A 936 29.27 -54.01 76.47
CA GLU A 936 30.59 -54.66 76.39
C GLU A 936 31.71 -53.72 76.80
N THR A 937 31.83 -52.56 76.13
CA THR A 937 32.95 -51.65 76.36
C THR A 937 32.72 -50.70 77.55
N ASP A 938 31.49 -50.24 77.79
CA ASP A 938 31.22 -49.29 78.87
C ASP A 938 31.23 -49.91 80.26
N ARG A 939 30.95 -51.22 80.42
CA ARG A 939 31.08 -51.86 81.73
C ARG A 939 32.52 -51.84 82.21
N GLU A 940 33.47 -52.20 81.36
CA GLU A 940 34.89 -52.12 81.70
C GLU A 940 35.34 -50.66 81.92
N GLY A 941 34.89 -49.75 81.05
CA GLY A 941 35.14 -48.32 81.21
C GLY A 941 34.61 -47.75 82.53
N LEU A 942 33.41 -48.14 82.95
CA LEU A 942 32.79 -47.71 84.22
C LEU A 942 33.56 -48.26 85.42
N ARG A 943 34.07 -49.49 85.37
CA ARG A 943 34.94 -50.04 86.42
C ARG A 943 36.20 -49.19 86.56
N ARG A 944 36.88 -48.88 85.45
CA ARG A 944 38.07 -48.00 85.44
C ARG A 944 37.76 -46.60 85.94
N ALA A 945 36.65 -46.00 85.49
CA ALA A 945 36.20 -44.69 85.93
C ALA A 945 35.81 -44.66 87.41
N SER A 946 35.28 -45.77 87.97
CA SER A 946 34.94 -45.87 89.39
C SER A 946 36.18 -45.82 90.28
N ILE A 947 37.29 -46.45 89.84
CA ILE A 947 38.58 -46.40 90.53
C ILE A 947 39.15 -44.99 90.47
N ASP A 948 39.21 -44.38 89.28
CA ASP A 948 39.68 -42.99 89.08
C ASP A 948 38.88 -42.02 89.95
N ARG A 949 37.55 -42.16 90.00
CA ARG A 949 36.69 -41.34 90.87
C ARG A 949 37.02 -41.52 92.35
N LYS A 950 37.27 -42.75 92.82
CA LYS A 950 37.64 -43.01 94.23
C LYS A 950 39.00 -42.41 94.57
N VAL A 951 39.96 -42.48 93.66
CA VAL A 951 41.28 -41.83 93.80
C VAL A 951 41.15 -40.32 93.86
N ARG A 952 40.37 -39.73 92.95
CA ARG A 952 40.06 -38.29 92.98
C ARG A 952 39.29 -37.87 94.22
N ALA A 953 38.35 -38.68 94.69
CA ALA A 953 37.58 -38.39 95.91
C ALA A 953 38.48 -38.40 97.14
N LEU A 954 39.43 -39.33 97.19
CA LEU A 954 40.44 -39.33 98.24
C LEU A 954 41.36 -38.11 98.15
N LYS A 955 41.80 -37.74 96.95
CA LYS A 955 42.60 -36.52 96.74
C LYS A 955 41.81 -35.26 97.12
N LEU A 956 40.53 -35.17 96.77
CA LEU A 956 39.66 -34.08 97.16
C LEU A 956 39.52 -34.01 98.68
N LYS A 957 39.32 -35.16 99.33
CA LYS A 957 39.25 -35.24 100.79
C LYS A 957 40.55 -34.77 101.44
N ASP A 958 41.71 -35.09 100.85
CA ASP A 958 43.01 -34.60 101.29
C ASP A 958 43.19 -33.08 101.03
N MET A 959 42.66 -32.53 99.93
CA MET A 959 42.68 -31.10 99.61
C MET A 959 41.76 -30.29 100.53
N VAL A 960 40.55 -30.77 100.78
CA VAL A 960 39.59 -30.16 101.72
C VAL A 960 40.15 -30.18 103.14
N GLY A 961 40.85 -31.26 103.52
CA GLY A 961 41.59 -31.34 104.78
C GLY A 961 42.73 -30.31 104.91
N ARG A 962 43.17 -29.70 103.80
CA ARG A 962 44.16 -28.61 103.75
C ARG A 962 43.53 -27.22 103.53
N GLY A 963 42.20 -27.13 103.56
CA GLY A 963 41.47 -25.87 103.36
C GLY A 963 41.24 -25.47 101.90
N GLU A 964 41.58 -26.33 100.94
CA GLU A 964 41.35 -26.10 99.51
C GLU A 964 39.96 -26.65 99.10
N SER A 965 39.15 -25.84 98.42
CA SER A 965 37.83 -26.25 97.91
C SER A 965 37.88 -26.49 96.40
N ALA A 966 37.46 -27.67 95.97
CA ALA A 966 37.33 -28.04 94.56
C ALA A 966 36.13 -29.00 94.37
N GLU A 967 35.60 -29.08 93.16
CA GLU A 967 34.60 -30.08 92.81
C GLU A 967 35.28 -31.40 92.40
N LEU A 968 34.70 -32.55 92.75
CA LEU A 968 35.29 -33.89 92.51
C LEU A 968 35.77 -34.12 91.08
N ASP A 969 35.03 -33.63 90.08
CA ASP A 969 35.35 -33.82 88.67
C ASP A 969 36.49 -32.88 88.19
N SER A 970 36.78 -31.79 88.91
CA SER A 970 37.86 -30.83 88.62
C SER A 970 39.23 -31.23 89.22
N VAL A 971 39.25 -32.28 90.05
CA VAL A 971 40.44 -32.76 90.74
C VAL A 971 41.30 -33.57 89.78
N VAL A 972 42.44 -33.00 89.37
CA VAL A 972 43.44 -33.67 88.54
C VAL A 972 44.42 -34.42 89.41
N VAL A 973 44.51 -35.74 89.27
CA VAL A 973 45.54 -36.55 89.96
C VAL A 973 46.78 -36.58 89.07
N LYS A 974 47.92 -36.09 89.58
CA LYS A 974 49.17 -36.15 88.81
C LYS A 974 49.70 -37.58 88.77
N PRO A 975 50.37 -38.02 87.68
CA PRO A 975 50.92 -39.38 87.57
C PRO A 975 51.83 -39.76 88.75
N GLU A 976 52.55 -38.80 89.31
CA GLU A 976 53.44 -38.98 90.46
C GLU A 976 52.69 -39.23 91.78
N GLU A 977 51.48 -38.70 91.91
CA GLU A 977 50.64 -38.80 93.13
C GLU A 977 49.72 -40.03 93.10
N TYR A 978 49.44 -40.53 91.90
CA TYR A 978 48.50 -41.62 91.65
C TYR A 978 48.85 -42.92 92.41
N PRO A 979 50.11 -43.41 92.45
CA PRO A 979 50.47 -44.64 93.16
C PRO A 979 50.18 -44.58 94.66
N ALA A 980 50.46 -43.44 95.29
CA ALA A 980 50.25 -43.23 96.72
C ALA A 980 48.74 -43.15 97.06
N LEU A 981 47.98 -42.41 96.25
CA LEU A 981 46.53 -42.28 96.44
C LEU A 981 45.81 -43.61 96.15
N LEU A 982 46.18 -44.31 95.08
CA LEU A 982 45.60 -45.61 94.74
C LEU A 982 45.89 -46.65 95.82
N THR A 983 47.09 -46.66 96.41
CA THR A 983 47.42 -47.57 97.52
C THR A 983 46.49 -47.36 98.72
N ARG A 984 46.16 -46.10 99.03
CA ARG A 984 45.23 -45.76 100.12
C ARG A 984 43.79 -46.15 99.77
N VAL A 985 43.34 -45.86 98.55
CA VAL A 985 42.01 -46.32 98.09
C VAL A 985 41.93 -47.84 98.13
N TYR A 986 42.92 -48.54 97.58
CA TYR A 986 43.02 -49.99 97.61
C TYR A 986 42.92 -50.53 99.04
N LYS A 987 43.62 -49.92 100.02
CA LYS A 987 43.54 -50.31 101.43
C LYS A 987 42.15 -50.12 102.05
N ASP A 988 41.39 -49.11 101.64
CA ASP A 988 40.03 -48.86 102.11
C ASP A 988 38.97 -49.78 101.46
N GLU A 989 39.30 -50.44 100.35
CA GLU A 989 38.36 -51.35 99.67
C GLU A 989 38.06 -52.62 100.48
N LYS A 990 36.81 -53.09 100.40
CA LYS A 990 36.28 -54.17 101.23
C LYS A 990 36.34 -55.57 100.59
N PHE A 991 37.14 -55.78 99.55
CA PHE A 991 37.35 -57.10 98.93
C PHE A 991 38.57 -57.84 99.50
N THR A 992 38.63 -59.15 99.27
CA THR A 992 39.67 -60.04 99.80
C THR A 992 41.04 -59.72 99.20
N LYS A 993 42.01 -59.33 100.02
CA LYS A 993 43.35 -58.89 99.61
C LYS A 993 44.42 -59.98 99.81
N PRO A 994 45.39 -60.14 98.89
CA PRO A 994 46.49 -61.09 99.05
C PRO A 994 47.31 -60.78 100.32
N ARG A 995 47.54 -61.80 101.16
CA ARG A 995 48.36 -61.71 102.37
C ARG A 995 49.71 -62.39 102.15
N ASN A 996 50.76 -61.87 102.77
CA ASN A 996 52.07 -62.51 102.77
C ASN A 996 52.10 -63.71 103.74
N LEU A 997 53.19 -64.49 103.73
CA LEU A 997 53.38 -65.70 104.55
C LEU A 997 53.27 -65.47 106.08
N ILE A 998 53.18 -64.22 106.53
CA ILE A 998 53.10 -63.81 107.94
C ILE A 998 51.74 -63.18 108.29
N GLY A 999 50.75 -63.26 107.40
CA GLY A 999 49.39 -62.78 107.64
C GLY A 999 49.16 -61.28 107.45
N MET A 1000 50.17 -60.51 107.02
CA MET A 1000 50.04 -59.08 106.71
C MET A 1000 49.65 -58.87 105.23
N GLN A 1001 48.89 -57.80 104.93
CA GLN A 1001 48.53 -57.45 103.55
C GLN A 1001 49.79 -57.16 102.71
N LYS A 1002 49.90 -57.79 101.54
CA LYS A 1002 51.02 -57.56 100.61
C LYS A 1002 50.89 -56.19 99.96
N THR A 1003 51.95 -55.39 99.94
CA THR A 1003 52.05 -54.20 99.09
C THR A 1003 52.23 -54.66 97.65
N LEU A 1004 51.25 -54.33 96.79
CA LEU A 1004 51.24 -54.76 95.40
C LEU A 1004 51.70 -53.62 94.49
N PRO A 1005 52.30 -53.94 93.32
CA PRO A 1005 52.50 -52.96 92.26
C PRO A 1005 51.16 -52.32 91.87
N VAL A 1006 51.21 -51.07 91.38
CA VAL A 1006 50.04 -50.29 90.96
C VAL A 1006 49.13 -51.09 90.03
N GLU A 1007 49.70 -51.76 89.03
CA GLU A 1007 48.96 -52.56 88.04
C GLU A 1007 48.18 -53.73 88.68
N GLU A 1008 48.74 -54.41 89.68
CA GLU A 1008 48.04 -55.51 90.37
C GLU A 1008 46.94 -55.01 91.30
N MET A 1009 47.14 -53.84 91.94
CA MET A 1009 46.09 -53.19 92.75
C MET A 1009 44.91 -52.77 91.87
N GLU A 1010 45.18 -52.16 90.72
CA GLU A 1010 44.15 -51.78 89.76
C GLU A 1010 43.41 -53.02 89.23
N LYS A 1011 44.13 -54.07 88.84
CA LYS A 1011 43.52 -55.30 88.32
C LYS A 1011 42.57 -55.94 89.34
N LEU A 1012 42.95 -55.98 90.61
CA LEU A 1012 42.09 -56.51 91.67
C LEU A 1012 40.89 -55.61 91.98
N MET A 1013 41.06 -54.28 91.93
CA MET A 1013 39.95 -53.34 92.08
C MET A 1013 38.98 -53.40 90.89
N LEU A 1014 39.49 -53.60 89.67
CA LEU A 1014 38.69 -53.75 88.46
C LEU A 1014 37.87 -55.04 88.49
N THR A 1015 38.49 -56.19 88.84
CA THR A 1015 37.78 -57.48 88.88
C THR A 1015 36.64 -57.50 89.90
N ASN A 1016 36.76 -56.74 90.99
CA ASN A 1016 35.75 -56.70 92.07
C ASN A 1016 34.77 -55.52 91.99
N ALA A 1017 34.90 -54.64 90.98
CA ALA A 1017 33.96 -53.54 90.78
C ALA A 1017 32.64 -54.03 90.17
N GLN A 1018 31.57 -53.99 90.97
CA GLN A 1018 30.20 -54.29 90.52
C GLN A 1018 29.62 -53.08 89.78
N ILE A 1019 29.22 -53.28 88.53
CA ILE A 1019 28.53 -52.28 87.68
C ILE A 1019 27.19 -52.90 87.28
N SER A 1020 26.09 -52.23 87.59
CA SER A 1020 24.74 -52.70 87.27
C SER A 1020 24.28 -52.22 85.87
N ASP A 1021 23.16 -52.76 85.39
CA ASP A 1021 22.52 -52.23 84.18
C ASP A 1021 21.91 -50.83 84.40
N ASP A 1022 21.57 -50.48 85.64
CA ASP A 1022 21.20 -49.12 86.02
C ASP A 1022 22.37 -48.15 85.85
N ASP A 1023 23.61 -48.58 86.11
CA ASP A 1023 24.81 -47.75 85.90
C ASP A 1023 25.07 -47.46 84.42
N LEU A 1024 24.76 -48.42 83.53
CA LEU A 1024 24.81 -48.23 82.08
C LEU A 1024 23.70 -47.27 81.61
N THR A 1025 22.49 -47.42 82.13
CA THR A 1025 21.37 -46.51 81.85
C THR A 1025 21.67 -45.09 82.33
N ASN A 1026 22.26 -44.96 83.53
CA ASN A 1026 22.73 -43.70 84.08
C ASN A 1026 23.89 -43.10 83.28
N LEU A 1027 24.77 -43.92 82.70
CA LEU A 1027 25.82 -43.45 81.80
C LEU A 1027 25.23 -42.89 80.49
N ALA A 1028 24.27 -43.60 79.88
CA ALA A 1028 23.56 -43.15 78.69
C ALA A 1028 22.83 -41.81 78.95
N ASN A 1029 22.10 -41.70 80.07
CA ASN A 1029 21.43 -40.46 80.47
C ASN A 1029 22.43 -39.32 80.72
N ARG A 1030 23.56 -39.60 81.38
CA ARG A 1030 24.63 -38.61 81.59
C ARG A 1030 25.23 -38.12 80.28
N ARG A 1031 25.39 -38.97 79.26
CA ARG A 1031 25.87 -38.58 77.92
C ARG A 1031 24.87 -37.66 77.21
N ALA A 1032 23.59 -38.01 77.22
CA ALA A 1032 22.53 -37.15 76.69
C ALA A 1032 22.47 -35.80 77.41
N GLN A 1033 22.57 -35.82 78.75
CA GLN A 1033 22.58 -34.61 79.57
C GLN A 1033 23.84 -33.77 79.34
N ALA A 1034 25.01 -34.37 79.16
CA ALA A 1034 26.24 -33.67 78.85
C ALA A 1034 26.13 -32.92 77.51
N ALA A 1035 25.60 -33.59 76.48
CA ALA A 1035 25.32 -32.96 75.19
C ALA A 1035 24.29 -31.82 75.31
N LYS A 1036 23.16 -32.04 76.01
CA LYS A 1036 22.15 -31.00 76.28
C LYS A 1036 22.75 -29.79 77.01
N ASN A 1037 23.44 -30.04 78.13
CA ASN A 1037 24.06 -29.00 78.94
C ASN A 1037 25.05 -28.17 78.13
N TRP A 1038 25.85 -28.81 77.29
CA TRP A 1038 26.78 -28.11 76.42
C TRP A 1038 26.04 -27.25 75.40
N LEU A 1039 25.02 -27.78 74.71
CA LEU A 1039 24.24 -27.04 73.71
C LEU A 1039 23.53 -25.81 74.31
N VAL A 1040 23.02 -25.92 75.54
CA VAL A 1040 22.34 -24.83 76.24
C VAL A 1040 23.35 -23.81 76.80
N LYS A 1041 24.33 -24.25 77.61
CA LYS A 1041 25.24 -23.34 78.33
C LYS A 1041 26.31 -22.74 77.41
N THR A 1042 26.94 -23.57 76.60
CA THR A 1042 28.06 -23.18 75.73
C THR A 1042 27.56 -22.81 74.34
N GLY A 1043 26.69 -23.65 73.76
CA GLY A 1043 26.13 -23.46 72.42
C GLY A 1043 25.02 -22.39 72.33
N ARG A 1044 24.51 -21.93 73.48
CA ARG A 1044 23.44 -20.91 73.59
C ARG A 1044 22.15 -21.26 72.84
N VAL A 1045 21.89 -22.55 72.62
CA VAL A 1045 20.62 -23.03 72.06
C VAL A 1045 19.53 -22.95 73.15
N PRO A 1046 18.34 -22.39 72.88
CA PRO A 1046 17.27 -22.31 73.87
C PRO A 1046 16.88 -23.68 74.40
N GLU A 1047 16.73 -23.79 75.73
CA GLU A 1047 16.51 -25.08 76.39
C GLU A 1047 15.17 -25.72 75.98
N GLU A 1048 14.14 -24.92 75.74
CA GLU A 1048 12.80 -25.35 75.32
C GLU A 1048 12.79 -26.06 73.96
N ARG A 1049 13.89 -26.02 73.21
CA ARG A 1049 14.06 -26.67 71.92
C ARG A 1049 14.81 -27.99 71.98
N ILE A 1050 15.33 -28.37 73.16
CA ILE A 1050 16.13 -29.59 73.33
C ILE A 1050 15.45 -30.55 74.31
N TYR A 1051 15.06 -31.71 73.79
CA TYR A 1051 14.41 -32.76 74.55
C TYR A 1051 15.34 -33.96 74.69
N ILE A 1052 15.38 -34.56 75.88
CA ILE A 1052 16.04 -35.86 76.08
C ILE A 1052 14.96 -36.92 75.96
N VAL A 1053 15.19 -37.91 75.11
CA VAL A 1053 14.29 -39.05 74.91
C VAL A 1053 14.90 -40.26 75.62
N ALA A 1054 14.07 -41.01 76.34
CA ALA A 1054 14.50 -42.24 77.00
C ALA A 1054 14.97 -43.27 75.97
N GLY A 1055 16.22 -43.72 76.08
CA GLY A 1055 16.75 -44.80 75.25
C GLY A 1055 16.09 -46.13 75.63
N LYS A 1056 15.69 -46.93 74.62
CA LYS A 1056 15.29 -48.32 74.85
C LYS A 1056 16.56 -49.10 75.20
N GLY A 1057 16.62 -49.67 76.41
CA GLY A 1057 17.80 -50.32 76.98
C GLY A 1057 18.43 -51.37 76.06
N SER A 1058 19.75 -51.51 76.17
CA SER A 1058 20.65 -52.55 75.64
C SER A 1058 20.13 -53.39 74.46
N ALA A 1059 20.76 -53.19 73.30
CA ALA A 1059 20.63 -53.96 72.06
C ALA A 1059 19.43 -53.62 71.15
N ALA A 1060 19.60 -52.57 70.35
CA ALA A 1060 19.13 -52.58 68.97
C ALA A 1060 20.36 -52.42 68.06
N SER A 1061 20.58 -53.40 67.19
CA SER A 1061 21.62 -53.38 66.14
C SER A 1061 21.65 -52.02 65.45
N SER A 1062 22.83 -51.39 65.40
CA SER A 1062 22.99 -50.10 64.74
C SER A 1062 22.74 -50.25 63.25
N GLU A 1063 21.78 -49.51 62.69
CA GLU A 1063 21.64 -49.37 61.23
C GLU A 1063 22.82 -48.60 60.59
N ASN A 1064 23.62 -47.89 61.39
CA ASN A 1064 24.78 -47.12 60.93
C ASN A 1064 26.11 -47.82 61.24
N ALA A 1065 26.68 -48.52 60.25
CA ALA A 1065 27.94 -49.26 60.34
C ALA A 1065 29.21 -48.40 60.60
N LYS A 1066 29.09 -47.07 60.64
CA LYS A 1066 30.22 -46.12 60.79
C LYS A 1066 30.38 -45.50 62.19
N ALA A 1067 29.42 -45.65 63.10
CA ALA A 1067 29.41 -44.97 64.41
C ALA A 1067 29.74 -45.91 65.57
N LYS A 1068 30.60 -45.49 66.51
CA LYS A 1068 30.90 -46.27 67.73
C LYS A 1068 29.64 -46.45 68.60
N PRO A 1069 29.50 -47.56 69.34
CA PRO A 1069 28.30 -47.83 70.15
C PRO A 1069 28.19 -46.90 71.38
N ASN A 1070 29.30 -46.34 71.85
CA ASN A 1070 29.39 -45.39 72.96
C ASN A 1070 29.04 -43.96 72.50
N ARG A 1071 27.74 -43.63 72.38
CA ARG A 1071 27.32 -42.37 71.76
C ARG A 1071 26.03 -41.78 72.32
N ALA A 1072 25.72 -40.55 71.93
CA ALA A 1072 24.37 -39.99 71.99
C ALA A 1072 23.88 -39.72 70.56
N ASP A 1073 22.70 -40.21 70.20
CA ASP A 1073 22.08 -39.93 68.91
C ASP A 1073 21.24 -38.65 68.99
N PHE A 1074 21.18 -37.94 67.88
CA PHE A 1074 20.39 -36.75 67.70
C PHE A 1074 19.31 -36.98 66.63
N SER A 1075 18.12 -36.45 66.88
CA SER A 1075 16.97 -36.46 65.96
C SER A 1075 16.39 -35.05 65.87
N LEU A 1076 15.91 -34.66 64.69
CA LEU A 1076 15.33 -33.34 64.45
C LEU A 1076 13.81 -33.49 64.26
N LYS A 1077 13.06 -32.57 64.86
CA LYS A 1077 11.59 -32.53 64.82
C LYS A 1077 11.08 -31.17 64.36
#